data_AF-A0A932QRK4-F1
#
_entry.id   AF-A0A932QRK4-F1
#
_cell.length_a   1.000
_cell.length_b   1.000
_cell.length_c   1.000
_cell.angle_alpha   90.00
_cell.angle_beta   90.00
_cell.angle_gamma   90.00
#
_symmetry.space_group_name_H-M   'P 1'
#
loop_
_entity.id
_entity.type
_entity.pdbx_description
1 polymer ?
#
loop_
_entity_poly.entity_id
_entity_poly.type
_entity_poly.pdbx_seq_one_letter_code
_entity_poly.pdbx_strand_id
1 'polypeptide(L)'
;MSMGNLEFLKQKYDLHNAEEVESAAKRTEEKTGEKISQDPEERIQNYLNRFQEILDRKDPEKRERGIEALKRILYDKFVIKPEEIPEGYFDNQRRIAREQGHGEVEITDETRGQLTEVIIADQQSSLDTWVDYLSSPDATYPDWLKYYATRSVLGMGEYDKAKKQFTKRSKGTTKPFPDLNREALAYVLDAIEKKHKGEKISLVALEAEDKEKFSKLIQSENFAKLYAWAIEKVTPASVDQLSVTLGKWMKYDQNSDHMPLVESLQGHGTGWCTAGESTAETQLKGGDFYVYYSLDRDGKPTIPRAAIRTQEGGIAEVRGVAAEQNLDSHIGGVVQEKLKEFPDGAQYEKKARDMKFLTAIENKVKSGRGLQKDDLVFLYEINGKIEGFGYQRDPRILELREQRNPEEDMPVVFECAREQIARRPEDINENTMAYVGKLEPGIFQKLPDNLEHIYTSFPDRKIRQEKVEIGGKSAEQLLKELKTAGIKISEYAKDMFQSPEFVSGKNSEEATLIRLTVADLGFTGYTRTDRIYERAKELGLELCPAEVGPHYRLKYQNQPLGEWIYIGMKQISDSDGPTHVSELGRFEDGLWLDDDWAGPAHGWSPEDEGVFRKSLYFSPRFCGGVFCYKDFNIPTFCRMLECWCEDYRKTLIHYRIRIMEIAVVLHNIRSVYNVASVFRTADGAGVAKIYLVGVTPSPLDRFGKFRVDFAKVALGAEKTVEWEHFKNFGAVYKKLRKSAGGRTPAGGGYEILAVEQDKRSIPYYKYRSLSYPNDRRDKRVNKKLKKITLAPRRTRDKCALIFGEETRGLPKSVLDKCDKILEIPMRGKMVRQAHHPRNEKGLLRRKESLNVSVAAGIVIFAFAYRC
;
A
#
# COMPACT_ATOMS: atom_id res chain seq x y z
N MET A 1 63.17 29.41 7.58
CA MET A 1 61.81 29.93 7.37
C MET A 1 61.80 31.41 7.71
N SER A 2 61.03 32.25 7.02
CA SER A 2 60.89 33.69 7.32
C SER A 2 60.17 33.89 8.65
N MET A 3 60.66 34.78 9.52
CA MET A 3 60.02 35.17 10.80
C MET A 3 58.54 35.58 10.64
N GLY A 4 58.14 36.06 9.46
CA GLY A 4 56.75 36.50 9.20
C GLY A 4 55.68 35.39 9.17
N ASN A 5 56.05 34.11 9.06
CA ASN A 5 55.09 33.00 8.92
C ASN A 5 54.54 32.50 10.26
N LEU A 6 55.34 32.57 11.34
CA LEU A 6 54.93 32.18 12.69
C LEU A 6 54.11 33.29 13.36
N GLU A 7 54.45 34.55 13.05
CA GLU A 7 53.69 35.72 13.48
C GLU A 7 52.23 35.68 12.97
N PHE A 8 51.97 35.13 11.77
CA PHE A 8 50.60 34.91 11.28
C PHE A 8 49.79 33.99 12.18
N LEU A 9 50.34 32.83 12.56
CA LEU A 9 49.63 31.87 13.43
C LEU A 9 49.43 32.43 14.84
N LYS A 10 50.41 33.19 15.33
CA LYS A 10 50.32 33.93 16.59
C LYS A 10 49.17 34.94 16.56
N GLN A 11 49.12 35.83 15.58
CA GLN A 11 48.09 36.88 15.51
C GLN A 11 46.70 36.32 15.25
N LYS A 12 46.58 35.28 14.42
CA LYS A 12 45.28 34.76 14.00
C LYS A 12 44.61 33.87 15.06
N TYR A 13 45.39 33.05 15.76
CA TYR A 13 44.85 32.01 16.64
C TYR A 13 45.30 32.14 18.10
N ASP A 14 46.08 33.17 18.43
CA ASP A 14 46.75 33.29 19.74
C ASP A 14 47.53 32.01 20.10
N LEU A 15 48.13 31.37 19.08
CA LEU A 15 48.55 29.98 19.17
C LEU A 15 49.60 29.72 20.26
N HIS A 16 50.50 30.67 20.50
CA HIS A 16 51.51 30.60 21.56
C HIS A 16 50.95 30.40 22.98
N ASN A 17 49.70 30.81 23.23
CA ASN A 17 48.99 30.65 24.50
C ASN A 17 48.03 29.46 24.50
N ALA A 18 47.92 28.71 23.40
CA ALA A 18 47.03 27.56 23.32
C ALA A 18 47.54 26.39 24.18
N GLU A 19 46.60 25.65 24.78
CA GLU A 19 46.89 24.51 25.66
C GLU A 19 47.74 23.43 24.97
N GLU A 20 47.52 23.21 23.67
CA GLU A 20 48.30 22.29 22.86
C GLU A 20 49.77 22.71 22.67
N VAL A 21 50.06 24.01 22.60
CA VAL A 21 51.43 24.54 22.51
C VAL A 21 52.13 24.44 23.87
N GLU A 22 51.42 24.74 24.96
CA GLU A 22 51.95 24.54 26.32
C GLU A 22 52.23 23.06 26.60
N SER A 23 51.31 22.17 26.23
CA SER A 23 51.47 20.72 26.36
C SER A 23 52.64 20.20 25.52
N ALA A 24 52.87 20.79 24.35
CA ALA A 24 54.03 20.47 23.51
C ALA A 24 55.33 20.96 24.13
N ALA A 25 55.37 22.17 24.68
CA ALA A 25 56.54 22.66 25.40
C ALA A 25 56.90 21.75 26.56
N LYS A 26 55.96 21.46 27.48
CA LYS A 26 56.17 20.57 28.63
C LYS A 26 56.72 19.21 28.23
N ARG A 27 56.15 18.59 27.18
CA ARG A 27 56.62 17.28 26.69
C ARG A 27 58.02 17.34 26.09
N THR A 28 58.38 18.41 25.38
CA THR A 28 59.75 18.57 24.87
C THR A 28 60.71 18.73 26.04
N GLU A 29 60.38 19.56 27.03
CA GLU A 29 61.19 19.75 28.25
C GLU A 29 61.38 18.44 29.04
N GLU A 30 60.33 17.63 29.18
CA GLU A 30 60.39 16.30 29.81
C GLU A 30 61.26 15.31 29.02
N LYS A 31 61.28 15.40 27.68
CA LYS A 31 62.02 14.49 26.79
C LYS A 31 63.49 14.86 26.64
N THR A 32 63.81 16.15 26.55
CA THR A 32 65.18 16.65 26.28
C THR A 32 65.89 17.12 27.55
N GLY A 33 65.16 17.45 28.61
CA GLY A 33 65.69 18.05 29.84
C GLY A 33 66.03 19.55 29.70
N GLU A 34 65.81 20.15 28.53
CA GLU A 34 66.09 21.56 28.24
C GLU A 34 64.81 22.38 28.32
N LYS A 35 64.87 23.56 28.94
CA LYS A 35 63.73 24.49 28.98
C LYS A 35 63.47 25.07 27.60
N ILE A 36 62.20 25.07 27.19
CA ILE A 36 61.77 25.72 25.95
C ILE A 36 61.66 27.22 26.20
N SER A 37 62.15 27.99 25.23
CA SER A 37 62.07 29.45 25.24
C SER A 37 60.65 29.95 25.42
N GLN A 38 60.50 31.08 26.12
CA GLN A 38 59.21 31.75 26.27
C GLN A 38 58.87 32.63 25.07
N ASP A 39 59.77 32.74 24.08
CA ASP A 39 59.47 33.44 22.84
C ASP A 39 58.26 32.78 22.13
N PRO A 40 57.20 33.57 21.83
CA PRO A 40 55.99 33.05 21.20
C PRO A 40 56.22 32.28 19.89
N GLU A 41 57.14 32.72 19.04
CA GLU A 41 57.41 32.08 17.74
C GLU A 41 58.17 30.77 17.93
N GLU A 42 59.16 30.73 18.82
CA GLU A 42 59.88 29.50 19.17
C GLU A 42 58.96 28.45 19.82
N ARG A 43 57.98 28.89 20.64
CA ARG A 43 56.95 27.99 21.19
C ARG A 43 56.05 27.41 20.11
N ILE A 44 55.59 28.24 19.16
CA ILE A 44 54.77 27.77 18.03
C ILE A 44 55.59 26.82 17.15
N GLN A 45 56.86 27.13 16.88
CA GLN A 45 57.73 26.28 16.09
C GLN A 45 57.99 24.93 16.79
N ASN A 46 58.21 24.91 18.11
CA ASN A 46 58.30 23.67 18.88
C ASN A 46 57.04 22.80 18.73
N TYR A 47 55.86 23.42 18.76
CA TYR A 47 54.61 22.71 18.53
C TYR A 47 54.50 22.15 17.10
N LEU A 48 54.84 22.94 16.06
CA LEU A 48 54.82 22.48 14.67
C LEU A 48 55.87 21.38 14.40
N ASN A 49 57.05 21.46 15.03
CA ASN A 49 58.10 20.45 14.94
C ASN A 49 57.61 19.08 15.43
N ARG A 50 56.66 19.02 16.39
CA ARG A 50 56.09 17.74 16.83
C ARG A 50 55.23 17.07 15.76
N PHE A 51 54.59 17.85 14.89
CA PHE A 51 53.93 17.29 13.71
C PHE A 51 54.97 16.75 12.74
N GLN A 52 56.02 17.51 12.44
CA GLN A 52 57.14 17.03 11.62
C GLN A 52 57.78 15.75 12.20
N GLU A 53 58.00 15.67 13.51
CA GLU A 53 58.53 14.46 14.18
C GLU A 53 57.67 13.21 13.98
N ILE A 54 56.37 13.37 13.70
CA ILE A 54 55.48 12.26 13.35
C ILE A 54 55.65 11.93 11.86
N LEU A 55 55.61 12.94 11.00
CA LEU A 55 55.64 12.80 9.54
C LEU A 55 56.99 12.32 8.99
N ASP A 56 58.10 12.74 9.61
CA ASP A 56 59.47 12.46 9.17
C ASP A 56 60.02 11.12 9.71
N ARG A 57 59.20 10.33 10.41
CA ARG A 57 59.61 9.00 10.88
C ARG A 57 59.93 8.12 9.67
N LYS A 58 61.18 7.64 9.62
CA LYS A 58 61.66 6.74 8.57
C LYS A 58 60.96 5.39 8.55
N ASP A 59 60.47 4.95 9.70
CA ASP A 59 59.72 3.70 9.88
C ASP A 59 58.23 3.95 9.58
N PRO A 60 57.69 3.36 8.49
CA PRO A 60 56.30 3.59 8.07
C PRO A 60 55.28 3.23 9.14
N GLU A 61 55.48 2.13 9.88
CA GLU A 61 54.52 1.71 10.92
C GLU A 61 54.51 2.69 12.10
N LYS A 62 55.68 3.22 12.48
CA LYS A 62 55.76 4.22 13.55
C LYS A 62 55.18 5.56 13.11
N ARG A 63 55.27 5.90 11.83
CA ARG A 63 54.60 7.08 11.25
C ARG A 63 53.09 6.90 11.29
N GLU A 64 52.58 5.79 10.77
CA GLU A 64 51.16 5.43 10.77
C GLU A 64 50.57 5.51 12.18
N ARG A 65 51.22 4.87 13.16
CA ARG A 65 50.80 4.91 14.57
C ARG A 65 50.79 6.33 15.15
N GLY A 66 51.67 7.20 14.68
CA GLY A 66 51.71 8.60 15.09
C GLY A 66 50.55 9.43 14.51
N ILE A 67 50.23 9.20 13.23
CA ILE A 67 49.08 9.82 12.54
C ILE A 67 47.77 9.34 13.20
N GLU A 68 47.65 8.04 13.47
CA GLU A 68 46.50 7.46 14.16
C GLU A 68 46.32 8.04 15.58
N ALA A 69 47.41 8.26 16.32
CA ALA A 69 47.35 8.93 17.61
C ALA A 69 46.90 10.40 17.49
N LEU A 70 47.27 11.09 16.42
CA LEU A 70 46.80 12.44 16.14
C LEU A 70 45.30 12.45 15.81
N LYS A 71 44.83 11.55 14.95
CA LYS A 71 43.41 11.38 14.61
C LYS A 71 42.55 11.23 15.86
N ARG A 72 42.94 10.34 16.79
CA ARG A 72 42.24 10.14 18.07
C ARG A 72 42.11 11.42 18.90
N ILE A 73 43.17 12.23 18.98
CA ILE A 73 43.13 13.51 19.70
C ILE A 73 42.14 14.47 19.03
N LEU A 74 42.06 14.46 17.70
CA LEU A 74 41.12 15.30 16.96
C LEU A 74 39.68 14.78 17.11
N TYR A 75 39.47 13.46 17.11
CA TYR A 75 38.16 12.86 17.36
C TYR A 75 37.59 13.27 18.71
N ASP A 76 38.37 13.10 19.78
CA ASP A 76 37.94 13.43 21.15
C ASP A 76 37.54 14.91 21.31
N LYS A 77 38.14 15.81 20.52
CA LYS A 77 37.92 17.25 20.61
C LYS A 77 36.87 17.80 19.64
N PHE A 78 36.73 17.22 18.45
CA PHE A 78 36.00 17.86 17.33
C PHE A 78 34.92 16.99 16.68
N VAL A 79 34.94 15.67 16.90
CA VAL A 79 33.84 14.79 16.46
C VAL A 79 32.73 14.83 17.50
N ILE A 80 31.48 14.87 17.03
CA ILE A 80 30.30 14.92 17.88
C ILE A 80 30.20 13.69 18.79
N LYS A 81 29.75 13.88 20.02
CA LYS A 81 29.47 12.77 20.95
C LYS A 81 28.01 12.32 20.87
N PRO A 82 27.69 11.06 21.21
CA PRO A 82 26.31 10.55 21.19
C PRO A 82 25.30 11.45 21.92
N GLU A 83 25.68 11.98 23.09
CA GLU A 83 24.87 12.87 23.92
C GLU A 83 24.72 14.30 23.37
N GLU A 84 25.55 14.70 22.41
CA GLU A 84 25.53 16.03 21.79
C GLU A 84 24.67 16.09 20.53
N ILE A 85 24.18 14.93 20.03
CA ILE A 85 23.30 14.87 18.86
C ILE A 85 21.94 15.50 19.20
N PRO A 86 21.54 16.58 18.52
CA PRO A 86 20.32 17.30 18.86
C PRO A 86 19.07 16.48 18.50
N GLU A 87 18.02 16.56 19.33
CA GLU A 87 16.74 15.91 19.03
C GLU A 87 16.15 16.34 17.69
N GLY A 88 16.42 17.59 17.29
CA GLY A 88 16.02 18.13 15.98
C GLY A 88 16.55 17.33 14.78
N TYR A 89 17.65 16.59 14.91
CA TYR A 89 18.11 15.66 13.87
C TYR A 89 17.13 14.49 13.70
N PHE A 90 16.71 13.88 14.81
CA PHE A 90 15.75 12.76 14.80
C PHE A 90 14.35 13.23 14.40
N ASP A 91 13.94 14.44 14.82
CA ASP A 91 12.72 15.08 14.31
C ASP A 91 12.75 15.25 12.80
N ASN A 92 13.90 15.64 12.24
CA ASN A 92 14.05 15.76 10.80
C ASN A 92 13.95 14.40 10.10
N GLN A 93 14.50 13.32 10.67
CA GLN A 93 14.34 11.97 10.12
C GLN A 93 12.87 11.51 10.16
N ARG A 94 12.15 11.76 11.26
CA ARG A 94 10.69 11.53 11.35
C ARG A 94 9.93 12.30 10.28
N ARG A 95 10.28 13.57 10.08
CA ARG A 95 9.67 14.42 9.06
C ARG A 95 9.90 13.88 7.66
N ILE A 96 11.13 13.51 7.30
CA ILE A 96 11.46 12.95 5.98
C ILE A 96 10.67 11.66 5.73
N ALA A 97 10.62 10.76 6.73
CA ALA A 97 9.85 9.53 6.63
C ALA A 97 8.35 9.80 6.42
N ARG A 98 7.79 10.76 7.16
CA ARG A 98 6.40 11.20 6.99
C ARG A 98 6.16 11.82 5.62
N GLU A 99 7.06 12.68 5.14
CA GLU A 99 6.96 13.31 3.82
C GLU A 99 7.01 12.30 2.67
N GLN A 100 7.78 11.22 2.83
CA GLN A 100 7.83 10.07 1.93
C GLN A 100 6.64 9.11 2.08
N GLY A 101 5.72 9.36 3.01
CA GLY A 101 4.53 8.54 3.20
C GLY A 101 4.79 7.22 3.92
N HIS A 102 5.88 7.10 4.67
CA HIS A 102 6.07 6.01 5.64
C HIS A 102 5.19 6.17 6.89
N GLY A 103 4.47 7.29 7.00
CA GLY A 103 3.60 7.61 8.14
C GLY A 103 4.38 8.15 9.33
N GLU A 104 3.79 8.02 10.53
CA GLU A 104 4.48 8.37 11.77
C GLU A 104 5.42 7.23 12.18
N VAL A 105 6.71 7.42 11.88
CA VAL A 105 7.75 6.47 12.25
C VAL A 105 8.28 6.81 13.64
N GLU A 106 8.22 5.84 14.55
CA GLU A 106 8.91 5.92 15.83
C GLU A 106 10.40 5.58 15.62
N ILE A 107 11.29 6.46 16.08
CA ILE A 107 12.73 6.19 16.06
C ILE A 107 13.08 5.51 17.37
N THR A 108 13.26 4.19 17.31
CA THR A 108 13.64 3.37 18.46
C THR A 108 15.06 3.70 18.95
N ASP A 109 15.38 3.31 20.18
CA ASP A 109 16.75 3.46 20.72
C ASP A 109 17.80 2.72 19.88
N GLU A 110 17.42 1.59 19.26
CA GLU A 110 18.29 0.84 18.35
C GLU A 110 18.58 1.65 17.07
N THR A 111 17.54 2.17 16.42
CA THR A 111 17.70 3.02 15.23
C THR A 111 18.47 4.29 15.56
N ARG A 112 18.24 4.88 16.74
CA ARG A 112 18.98 6.04 17.24
C ARG A 112 20.47 5.71 17.39
N GLY A 113 20.79 4.54 17.94
CA GLY A 113 22.16 4.02 18.04
C GLY A 113 22.82 3.89 16.67
N GLN A 114 22.16 3.22 15.72
CA GLN A 114 22.67 3.04 14.35
C GLN A 114 22.93 4.38 13.63
N LEU A 115 21.98 5.32 13.71
CA LEU A 115 22.15 6.65 13.12
C LEU A 115 23.29 7.44 13.79
N THR A 116 23.46 7.28 15.11
CA THR A 116 24.55 7.89 15.86
C THR A 116 25.91 7.37 15.42
N GLU A 117 26.04 6.05 15.27
CA GLU A 117 27.26 5.41 14.77
C GLU A 117 27.63 5.92 13.37
N VAL A 118 26.65 6.01 12.46
CA VAL A 118 26.87 6.54 11.10
C VAL A 118 27.33 8.00 11.15
N ILE A 119 26.69 8.85 11.96
CA ILE A 119 27.10 10.27 12.09
C ILE A 119 28.55 10.39 12.56
N ILE A 120 28.92 9.63 13.59
CA ILE A 120 30.28 9.68 14.16
C ILE A 120 31.28 9.15 13.15
N ALA A 121 31.00 8.02 12.50
CA ALA A 121 31.86 7.41 11.50
C ALA A 121 32.07 8.33 10.29
N ASP A 122 31.03 8.98 9.79
CA ASP A 122 31.14 9.91 8.66
C ASP A 122 31.97 11.15 9.03
N GLN A 123 31.87 11.65 10.27
CA GLN A 123 32.72 12.75 10.75
C GLN A 123 34.18 12.33 10.91
N GLN A 124 34.43 11.11 11.40
CA GLN A 124 35.78 10.55 11.50
C GLN A 124 36.41 10.37 10.12
N SER A 125 35.72 9.69 9.20
CA SER A 125 36.20 9.42 7.84
C SER A 125 36.44 10.70 7.03
N SER A 126 35.53 11.67 7.10
CA SER A 126 35.72 12.98 6.44
C SER A 126 36.90 13.77 7.03
N LEU A 127 37.13 13.70 8.33
CA LEU A 127 38.29 14.33 8.97
C LEU A 127 39.60 13.61 8.60
N ASP A 128 39.57 12.29 8.56
CA ASP A 128 40.71 11.45 8.18
C ASP A 128 41.19 11.76 6.78
N THR A 129 40.26 11.98 5.83
CA THR A 129 40.59 12.40 4.48
C THR A 129 41.49 13.65 4.46
N TRP A 130 41.24 14.63 5.35
CA TRP A 130 42.08 15.82 5.48
C TRP A 130 43.40 15.53 6.16
N VAL A 131 43.38 14.79 7.28
CA VAL A 131 44.57 14.48 8.07
C VAL A 131 45.54 13.65 7.24
N ASP A 132 45.05 12.63 6.54
CA ASP A 132 45.85 11.71 5.73
C ASP A 132 46.48 12.44 4.55
N TYR A 133 45.73 13.28 3.83
CA TYR A 133 46.29 14.06 2.74
C TYR A 133 47.35 15.06 3.22
N LEU A 134 47.06 15.87 4.25
CA LEU A 134 48.01 16.86 4.76
C LEU A 134 49.26 16.23 5.39
N SER A 135 49.13 14.99 5.86
CA SER A 135 50.23 14.17 6.39
C SER A 135 50.96 13.36 5.32
N SER A 136 50.46 13.33 4.08
CA SER A 136 51.07 12.55 3.01
C SER A 136 52.28 13.27 2.39
N PRO A 137 53.17 12.52 1.72
CA PRO A 137 54.26 13.10 0.93
C PRO A 137 53.78 14.02 -0.22
N ASP A 138 52.53 13.87 -0.67
CA ASP A 138 51.97 14.66 -1.78
C ASP A 138 51.60 16.09 -1.35
N ALA A 139 51.34 16.30 -0.06
CA ALA A 139 51.10 17.62 0.50
C ALA A 139 52.44 18.33 0.80
N THR A 140 53.05 18.89 -0.24
CA THR A 140 54.36 19.58 -0.20
C THR A 140 54.34 20.99 0.41
N TYR A 141 53.25 21.35 1.11
CA TYR A 141 53.08 22.66 1.74
C TYR A 141 53.94 22.83 3.00
N PRO A 142 54.35 24.06 3.34
CA PRO A 142 54.93 24.36 4.65
C PRO A 142 54.00 23.98 5.82
N ASP A 143 54.55 23.54 6.95
CA ASP A 143 53.74 23.02 8.08
C ASP A 143 52.80 24.05 8.69
N TRP A 144 53.18 25.33 8.69
CA TRP A 144 52.31 26.40 9.16
C TRP A 144 51.05 26.55 8.29
N LEU A 145 51.14 26.27 6.98
CA LEU A 145 49.98 26.25 6.06
C LEU A 145 49.13 25.00 6.28
N LYS A 146 49.77 23.83 6.50
CA LYS A 146 49.05 22.60 6.86
C LYS A 146 48.26 22.82 8.15
N TYR A 147 48.88 23.40 9.17
CA TYR A 147 48.21 23.77 10.43
C TYR A 147 47.06 24.77 10.19
N TYR A 148 47.29 25.80 9.39
CA TYR A 148 46.26 26.78 9.04
C TYR A 148 45.04 26.15 8.35
N ALA A 149 45.27 25.23 7.40
CA ALA A 149 44.21 24.48 6.72
C ALA A 149 43.43 23.60 7.72
N THR A 150 44.13 22.73 8.46
CA THR A 150 43.51 21.84 9.45
C THR A 150 42.70 22.64 10.47
N ARG A 151 43.29 23.68 11.06
CA ARG A 151 42.60 24.49 12.08
C ARG A 151 41.34 25.16 11.55
N SER A 152 41.36 25.57 10.27
CA SER A 152 40.21 26.18 9.62
C SER A 152 39.09 25.17 9.38
N VAL A 153 39.42 24.00 8.82
CA VAL A 153 38.44 22.94 8.52
C VAL A 153 37.73 22.44 9.77
N LEU A 154 38.45 22.34 10.90
CA LEU A 154 37.86 21.94 12.19
C LEU A 154 36.73 22.88 12.67
N GLY A 155 36.70 24.14 12.22
CA GLY A 155 35.65 25.12 12.53
C GLY A 155 34.55 25.24 11.48
N MET A 156 34.68 24.55 10.34
CA MET A 156 33.78 24.65 9.21
C MET A 156 32.68 23.59 9.27
N GLY A 157 31.46 24.01 8.96
CA GLY A 157 30.31 23.14 8.75
C GLY A 157 30.14 22.81 7.27
N GLU A 158 28.92 22.41 6.87
CA GLU A 158 28.60 22.09 5.48
C GLU A 158 28.69 23.30 4.54
N TYR A 159 28.95 23.02 3.25
CA TYR A 159 28.92 24.02 2.19
C TYR A 159 27.47 24.34 1.80
N ASP A 160 27.02 25.58 2.05
CA ASP A 160 25.72 26.07 1.61
C ASP A 160 25.83 26.50 0.13
N LYS A 161 25.29 25.68 -0.77
CA LYS A 161 25.35 25.93 -2.23
C LYS A 161 24.59 27.19 -2.64
N ALA A 162 23.49 27.52 -1.96
CA ALA A 162 22.68 28.69 -2.31
C ALA A 162 23.42 29.98 -1.92
N LYS A 163 24.07 29.98 -0.76
CA LYS A 163 24.87 31.11 -0.28
C LYS A 163 26.33 31.10 -0.73
N LYS A 164 26.77 30.02 -1.39
CA LYS A 164 28.16 29.78 -1.84
C LYS A 164 29.20 29.97 -0.72
N GLN A 165 28.89 29.50 0.48
CA GLN A 165 29.76 29.67 1.66
C GLN A 165 29.63 28.50 2.62
N PHE A 166 30.66 28.26 3.43
CA PHE A 166 30.59 27.27 4.50
C PHE A 166 29.86 27.83 5.72
N THR A 167 29.02 26.99 6.32
CA THR A 167 28.46 27.24 7.65
C THR A 167 29.54 27.09 8.72
N LYS A 168 29.25 27.51 9.96
CA LYS A 168 30.14 27.29 11.10
C LYS A 168 29.73 26.02 11.85
N ARG A 169 30.72 25.28 12.32
CA ARG A 169 30.50 24.09 13.14
C ARG A 169 30.17 24.47 14.59
N SER A 170 29.32 23.68 15.23
CA SER A 170 29.00 23.74 16.65
C SER A 170 29.10 22.32 17.24
N LYS A 171 29.00 22.17 18.57
CA LYS A 171 29.01 20.86 19.22
C LYS A 171 27.92 19.91 18.71
N GLY A 172 26.74 20.43 18.37
CA GLY A 172 25.63 19.64 17.84
C GLY A 172 25.63 19.46 16.32
N THR A 173 26.71 19.80 15.62
CA THR A 173 26.77 19.61 14.17
C THR A 173 26.87 18.12 13.84
N THR A 174 25.83 17.58 13.21
CA THR A 174 25.77 16.17 12.78
C THR A 174 26.40 15.93 11.41
N LYS A 175 26.66 16.99 10.64
CA LYS A 175 27.21 16.87 9.28
C LYS A 175 28.71 16.50 9.29
N PRO A 176 29.21 15.79 8.25
CA PRO A 176 30.64 15.55 8.04
C PRO A 176 31.45 16.85 7.95
N PHE A 177 32.78 16.75 8.04
CA PHE A 177 33.66 17.87 7.72
C PHE A 177 33.59 18.18 6.21
N PRO A 178 33.91 19.42 5.78
CA PRO A 178 33.96 19.78 4.36
C PRO A 178 34.74 18.76 3.53
N ASP A 179 34.27 18.44 2.31
CA ASP A 179 35.00 17.55 1.42
C ASP A 179 36.37 18.14 1.03
N LEU A 180 37.40 17.29 0.96
CA LEU A 180 38.71 17.67 0.46
C LEU A 180 38.71 17.75 -1.06
N ASN A 181 38.68 18.97 -1.59
CA ASN A 181 39.10 19.27 -2.96
C ASN A 181 40.58 19.71 -2.95
N ARG A 182 41.47 18.84 -3.44
CA ARG A 182 42.94 19.04 -3.42
C ARG A 182 43.38 20.21 -4.31
N GLU A 183 42.71 20.44 -5.44
CA GLU A 183 43.01 21.54 -6.36
C GLU A 183 42.61 22.89 -5.76
N ALA A 184 41.39 22.97 -5.20
CA ALA A 184 40.94 24.15 -4.47
C ALA A 184 41.87 24.48 -3.30
N LEU A 185 42.32 23.45 -2.58
CA LEU A 185 43.21 23.60 -1.44
C LEU A 185 44.59 24.11 -1.88
N ALA A 186 45.19 23.48 -2.90
CA ALA A 186 46.47 23.90 -3.45
C ALA A 186 46.43 25.37 -3.88
N TYR A 187 45.36 25.77 -4.55
CA TYR A 187 45.15 27.14 -4.98
C TYR A 187 45.09 28.13 -3.81
N VAL A 188 44.31 27.81 -2.77
CA VAL A 188 44.18 28.67 -1.58
C VAL A 188 45.51 28.78 -0.83
N LEU A 189 46.21 27.67 -0.62
CA LEU A 189 47.46 27.67 0.13
C LEU A 189 48.58 28.38 -0.63
N ASP A 190 48.70 28.18 -1.95
CA ASP A 190 49.66 28.89 -2.80
C ASP A 190 49.43 30.42 -2.77
N ALA A 191 48.16 30.86 -2.86
CA ALA A 191 47.82 32.27 -2.81
C ALA A 191 48.18 32.93 -1.46
N ILE A 192 47.94 32.22 -0.34
CA ILE A 192 48.32 32.68 1.00
C ILE A 192 49.85 32.71 1.14
N GLU A 193 50.54 31.67 0.70
CA GLU A 193 52.00 31.61 0.78
C GLU A 193 52.66 32.77 0.02
N LYS A 194 52.23 32.99 -1.24
CA LYS A 194 52.74 34.09 -2.07
C LYS A 194 52.48 35.45 -1.43
N LYS A 195 51.30 35.66 -0.82
CA LYS A 195 50.99 36.89 -0.08
C LYS A 195 52.00 37.15 1.04
N HIS A 196 52.33 36.14 1.85
CA HIS A 196 53.29 36.27 2.94
C HIS A 196 54.75 36.40 2.47
N LYS A 197 55.08 35.90 1.28
CA LYS A 197 56.40 36.11 0.64
C LYS A 197 56.52 37.45 -0.09
N GLY A 198 55.44 38.24 -0.20
CA GLY A 198 55.41 39.46 -1.01
C GLY A 198 55.50 39.18 -2.51
N GLU A 199 55.21 37.95 -2.93
CA GLU A 199 55.24 37.52 -4.32
C GLU A 199 53.92 37.86 -5.03
N LYS A 200 53.98 38.06 -6.35
CA LYS A 200 52.79 38.32 -7.15
C LYS A 200 51.97 37.05 -7.28
N ILE A 201 50.72 37.08 -6.83
CA ILE A 201 49.79 35.96 -6.95
C ILE A 201 49.46 35.75 -8.44
N SER A 202 49.79 34.57 -8.95
CA SER A 202 49.63 34.24 -10.37
C SER A 202 48.20 33.78 -10.65
N LEU A 203 47.34 34.71 -11.08
CA LEU A 203 45.90 34.47 -11.37
C LEU A 203 45.63 34.14 -12.85
N VAL A 204 46.53 33.42 -13.53
CA VAL A 204 46.66 33.43 -15.01
C VAL A 204 45.46 32.85 -15.77
N ALA A 205 44.49 32.23 -15.09
CA ALA A 205 43.29 31.66 -15.72
C ALA A 205 41.96 32.35 -15.36
N LEU A 206 41.98 33.51 -14.68
CA LEU A 206 40.76 34.16 -14.18
C LEU A 206 40.36 35.41 -14.97
N GLU A 207 39.06 35.59 -15.16
CA GLU A 207 38.45 36.79 -15.73
C GLU A 207 38.80 38.04 -14.91
N ALA A 208 38.76 39.22 -15.54
CA ALA A 208 39.16 40.49 -14.91
C ALA A 208 38.36 40.79 -13.63
N GLU A 209 37.07 40.49 -13.61
CA GLU A 209 36.19 40.71 -12.46
C GLU A 209 36.50 39.74 -11.30
N ASP A 210 36.82 38.49 -11.61
CA ASP A 210 37.21 37.48 -10.62
C ASP A 210 38.56 37.79 -9.98
N LYS A 211 39.48 38.37 -10.75
CA LYS A 211 40.77 38.86 -10.23
C LYS A 211 40.57 39.95 -9.17
N GLU A 212 39.65 40.89 -9.39
CA GLU A 212 39.37 41.97 -8.44
C GLU A 212 38.70 41.43 -7.16
N LYS A 213 37.70 40.56 -7.31
CA LYS A 213 37.01 39.91 -6.18
C LYS A 213 37.99 39.10 -5.34
N PHE A 214 38.84 38.29 -5.96
CA PHE A 214 39.85 37.50 -5.26
C PHE A 214 40.89 38.38 -4.55
N SER A 215 41.34 39.46 -5.18
CA SER A 215 42.29 40.41 -4.58
C SER A 215 41.76 41.06 -3.31
N LYS A 216 40.44 41.29 -3.23
CA LYS A 216 39.78 41.74 -1.99
C LYS A 216 39.64 40.60 -0.98
N LEU A 217 39.29 39.39 -1.43
CA LEU A 217 39.05 38.23 -0.57
C LEU A 217 40.30 37.77 0.18
N ILE A 218 41.44 37.71 -0.51
CA ILE A 218 42.74 37.28 0.03
C ILE A 218 43.25 38.22 1.13
N GLN A 219 42.76 39.47 1.21
CA GLN A 219 43.11 40.37 2.31
C GLN A 219 42.62 39.86 3.66
N SER A 220 41.44 39.21 3.69
CA SER A 220 40.87 38.67 4.92
C SER A 220 41.57 37.41 5.43
N GLU A 221 42.32 36.73 4.57
CA GLU A 221 42.94 35.42 4.85
C GLU A 221 41.96 34.45 5.51
N ASN A 222 40.68 34.53 5.14
CA ASN A 222 39.66 33.66 5.71
C ASN A 222 39.61 32.39 4.87
N PHE A 223 40.18 31.30 5.39
CA PHE A 223 40.25 30.02 4.69
C PHE A 223 38.90 29.58 4.16
N ALA A 224 37.84 29.59 4.99
CA ALA A 224 36.52 29.13 4.59
C ALA A 224 35.97 29.90 3.37
N LYS A 225 36.16 31.23 3.33
CA LYS A 225 35.73 32.04 2.19
C LYS A 225 36.60 31.81 0.95
N LEU A 226 37.91 31.72 1.13
CA LEU A 226 38.86 31.46 0.05
C LEU A 226 38.63 30.08 -0.57
N TYR A 227 38.39 29.09 0.28
CA TYR A 227 38.12 27.71 -0.11
C TYR A 227 36.76 27.58 -0.81
N ALA A 228 35.72 28.23 -0.29
CA ALA A 228 34.42 28.31 -0.96
C ALA A 228 34.51 28.91 -2.36
N TRP A 229 35.27 30.00 -2.50
CA TRP A 229 35.52 30.64 -3.79
C TRP A 229 36.36 29.75 -4.71
N ALA A 230 37.41 29.10 -4.19
CA ALA A 230 38.26 28.22 -4.97
C ALA A 230 37.47 27.01 -5.48
N ILE A 231 36.65 26.37 -4.63
CA ILE A 231 35.71 25.32 -5.04
C ILE A 231 34.82 25.81 -6.18
N GLU A 232 34.23 27.00 -6.10
CA GLU A 232 33.41 27.51 -7.21
C GLU A 232 34.18 27.65 -8.54
N LYS A 233 35.49 27.90 -8.49
CA LYS A 233 36.31 28.12 -9.69
C LYS A 233 36.98 26.86 -10.23
N VAL A 234 37.38 25.94 -9.37
CA VAL A 234 38.09 24.70 -9.75
C VAL A 234 37.15 23.51 -9.90
N THR A 235 35.99 23.49 -9.22
CA THR A 235 35.00 22.41 -9.40
C THR A 235 34.23 22.69 -10.68
N PRO A 236 34.32 21.83 -11.73
CA PRO A 236 33.94 22.24 -13.08
C PRO A 236 32.46 22.60 -13.29
N ALA A 237 31.54 22.17 -12.41
CA ALA A 237 30.09 22.32 -12.56
C ALA A 237 29.57 23.77 -12.39
N SER A 238 30.24 24.73 -13.02
CA SER A 238 29.64 25.97 -13.51
C SER A 238 28.33 25.69 -14.25
N VAL A 239 27.39 26.62 -14.21
CA VAL A 239 26.05 26.52 -14.83
C VAL A 239 26.13 26.02 -16.28
N ASP A 240 27.19 26.39 -17.00
CA ASP A 240 27.45 25.97 -18.38
C ASP A 240 27.67 24.45 -18.53
N GLN A 241 28.27 23.77 -17.55
CA GLN A 241 28.44 22.31 -17.58
C GLN A 241 27.17 21.56 -17.19
N LEU A 242 26.28 22.17 -16.41
CA LEU A 242 24.98 21.57 -16.13
C LEU A 242 24.10 21.51 -17.40
N SER A 243 24.34 22.39 -18.38
CA SER A 243 23.68 22.29 -19.70
C SER A 243 24.11 21.06 -20.50
N VAL A 244 25.28 20.48 -20.19
CA VAL A 244 25.77 19.24 -20.83
C VAL A 244 25.09 18.05 -20.17
N THR A 245 24.21 17.38 -20.92
CA THR A 245 23.46 16.20 -20.47
C THR A 245 24.02 14.89 -21.00
N LEU A 246 25.02 14.92 -21.87
CA LEU A 246 25.75 13.75 -22.33
C LEU A 246 26.65 13.22 -21.20
N GLY A 247 26.75 11.89 -21.10
CA GLY A 247 27.37 11.24 -19.96
C GLY A 247 27.06 9.74 -19.91
N LYS A 248 27.35 9.12 -18.77
CA LYS A 248 27.19 7.67 -18.57
C LYS A 248 26.68 7.34 -17.17
N TRP A 249 25.78 6.35 -17.10
CA TRP A 249 25.45 5.68 -15.85
C TRP A 249 26.54 4.69 -15.46
N MET A 250 27.05 4.81 -14.24
CA MET A 250 27.92 3.83 -13.60
C MET A 250 27.11 3.12 -12.52
N LYS A 251 27.28 1.79 -12.43
CA LYS A 251 26.66 0.95 -11.41
C LYS A 251 27.74 0.51 -10.42
N TYR A 252 27.41 0.58 -9.15
CA TYR A 252 28.17 0.04 -8.02
C TYR A 252 27.30 -1.05 -7.40
N ASP A 253 27.80 -2.29 -7.42
CA ASP A 253 27.00 -3.47 -7.07
C ASP A 253 26.77 -3.59 -5.56
N GLN A 254 25.63 -4.17 -5.18
CA GLN A 254 25.34 -4.50 -3.79
C GLN A 254 26.46 -5.35 -3.16
N ASN A 255 26.88 -5.00 -1.94
CA ASN A 255 27.97 -5.64 -1.20
C ASN A 255 29.35 -5.60 -1.90
N SER A 256 29.55 -4.72 -2.89
CA SER A 256 30.86 -4.46 -3.46
C SER A 256 31.70 -3.54 -2.57
N ASP A 257 32.99 -3.41 -2.90
CA ASP A 257 33.86 -2.40 -2.29
C ASP A 257 33.27 -0.99 -2.50
N HIS A 258 33.05 -0.26 -1.42
CA HIS A 258 32.43 1.06 -1.43
C HIS A 258 33.40 2.17 -1.81
N MET A 259 34.71 1.94 -1.75
CA MET A 259 35.72 2.97 -2.01
C MET A 259 35.66 3.58 -3.42
N PRO A 260 35.48 2.82 -4.52
CA PRO A 260 35.32 3.42 -5.85
C PRO A 260 34.12 4.38 -5.97
N LEU A 261 33.05 4.14 -5.22
CA LEU A 261 31.90 5.05 -5.15
C LEU A 261 32.30 6.32 -4.39
N VAL A 262 32.88 6.18 -3.21
CA VAL A 262 33.34 7.32 -2.40
C VAL A 262 34.29 8.21 -3.18
N GLU A 263 35.35 7.64 -3.75
CA GLU A 263 36.38 8.36 -4.53
C GLU A 263 35.78 9.11 -5.73
N SER A 264 34.79 8.52 -6.40
CA SER A 264 34.12 9.15 -7.54
C SER A 264 33.20 10.31 -7.18
N LEU A 265 32.82 10.45 -5.90
CA LEU A 265 31.95 11.51 -5.40
C LEU A 265 32.72 12.61 -4.67
N GLN A 266 33.86 12.27 -4.07
CA GLN A 266 34.67 13.19 -3.28
C GLN A 266 35.14 14.42 -4.10
N GLY A 267 35.10 15.58 -3.46
CA GLY A 267 35.56 16.84 -4.08
C GLY A 267 34.61 17.48 -5.10
N HIS A 268 33.52 16.80 -5.47
CA HIS A 268 32.49 17.33 -6.38
C HIS A 268 31.41 18.16 -5.68
N GLY A 269 31.39 18.20 -4.35
CA GLY A 269 30.42 18.98 -3.58
C GLY A 269 28.97 18.57 -3.89
N THR A 270 28.72 17.26 -4.05
CA THR A 270 27.39 16.72 -4.39
C THR A 270 26.37 17.03 -3.30
N GLY A 271 26.81 17.15 -2.04
CA GLY A 271 25.95 17.30 -0.87
C GLY A 271 25.28 15.98 -0.46
N TRP A 272 25.72 14.86 -1.01
CA TRP A 272 25.24 13.52 -0.68
C TRP A 272 26.07 12.96 0.48
N CYS A 273 25.40 12.41 1.50
CA CYS A 273 26.09 11.69 2.58
C CYS A 273 26.87 10.47 2.06
N THR A 274 26.51 9.93 0.89
CA THR A 274 27.23 8.83 0.21
C THR A 274 28.66 9.19 -0.21
N ALA A 275 29.06 10.47 -0.17
CA ALA A 275 30.47 10.84 -0.27
C ALA A 275 31.27 10.46 0.99
N GLY A 276 30.60 10.13 2.09
CA GLY A 276 31.15 9.53 3.30
C GLY A 276 31.18 7.99 3.22
N GLU A 277 32.24 7.41 3.76
CA GLU A 277 32.56 6.00 3.63
C GLU A 277 31.50 5.07 4.26
N SER A 278 31.15 5.31 5.53
CA SER A 278 30.20 4.46 6.26
C SER A 278 28.80 4.51 5.65
N THR A 279 28.36 5.70 5.21
CA THR A 279 27.11 5.83 4.48
C THR A 279 27.15 5.07 3.15
N ALA A 280 28.24 5.14 2.38
CA ALA A 280 28.37 4.41 1.11
C ALA A 280 28.32 2.90 1.33
N GLU A 281 29.07 2.39 2.32
CA GLU A 281 29.05 0.98 2.71
C GLU A 281 27.64 0.51 3.10
N THR A 282 26.96 1.29 3.95
CA THR A 282 25.60 0.98 4.42
C THR A 282 24.60 0.94 3.25
N GLN A 283 24.70 1.88 2.32
CA GLN A 283 23.81 1.93 1.15
C GLN A 283 24.07 0.76 0.19
N LEU A 284 25.34 0.40 -0.05
CA LEU A 284 25.70 -0.76 -0.87
C LEU A 284 25.37 -2.09 -0.21
N LYS A 285 25.29 -2.18 1.13
CA LYS A 285 24.71 -3.35 1.79
C LYS A 285 23.21 -3.49 1.49
N GLY A 286 22.49 -2.37 1.40
CA GLY A 286 21.06 -2.33 1.14
C GLY A 286 20.65 -2.65 -0.30
N GLY A 287 21.48 -2.29 -1.28
CA GLY A 287 21.22 -2.53 -2.70
C GLY A 287 22.27 -1.93 -3.63
N ASP A 288 22.06 -2.07 -4.93
CA ASP A 288 22.88 -1.43 -5.96
C ASP A 288 22.77 0.10 -5.90
N PHE A 289 23.86 0.79 -6.24
CA PHE A 289 23.92 2.25 -6.35
C PHE A 289 24.30 2.66 -7.76
N TYR A 290 23.55 3.57 -8.35
CA TYR A 290 23.80 4.08 -9.70
C TYR A 290 24.12 5.55 -9.64
N VAL A 291 25.16 5.99 -10.35
CA VAL A 291 25.49 7.42 -10.48
C VAL A 291 25.59 7.77 -11.95
N TYR A 292 24.93 8.85 -12.35
CA TYR A 292 25.09 9.44 -13.66
C TYR A 292 26.20 10.48 -13.63
N TYR A 293 27.20 10.29 -14.49
CA TYR A 293 28.29 11.22 -14.67
C TYR A 293 28.19 11.90 -16.03
N SER A 294 28.03 13.23 -16.04
CA SER A 294 28.15 14.03 -17.27
C SER A 294 29.60 14.18 -17.69
N LEU A 295 29.82 14.47 -18.98
CA LEU A 295 31.15 14.69 -19.51
C LEU A 295 31.79 15.98 -18.95
N ASP A 296 33.05 15.87 -18.54
CA ASP A 296 33.90 17.02 -18.21
C ASP A 296 34.42 17.74 -19.47
N ARG A 297 35.29 18.74 -19.26
CA ARG A 297 35.87 19.52 -20.36
C ARG A 297 36.74 18.69 -21.30
N ASP A 298 37.28 17.57 -20.80
CA ASP A 298 38.10 16.63 -21.57
C ASP A 298 37.26 15.50 -22.19
N GLY A 299 35.92 15.58 -22.08
CA GLY A 299 35.00 14.60 -22.63
C GLY A 299 34.91 13.30 -21.83
N LYS A 300 35.36 13.26 -20.57
CA LYS A 300 35.30 12.07 -19.71
C LYS A 300 34.10 12.14 -18.76
N PRO A 301 33.39 11.02 -18.51
CA PRO A 301 32.21 11.00 -17.63
C PRO A 301 32.64 10.99 -16.15
N THR A 302 33.01 12.16 -15.62
CA THR A 302 33.56 12.30 -14.26
C THR A 302 32.73 13.22 -13.37
N ILE A 303 31.72 13.92 -13.90
CA ILE A 303 30.95 14.91 -13.13
C ILE A 303 29.64 14.28 -12.64
N PRO A 304 29.47 13.96 -11.34
CA PRO A 304 28.23 13.36 -10.84
C PRO A 304 27.07 14.36 -10.92
N ARG A 305 25.89 13.88 -11.35
CA ARG A 305 24.69 14.71 -11.58
C ARG A 305 23.44 14.19 -10.88
N ALA A 306 23.24 12.88 -10.93
CA ALA A 306 22.12 12.19 -10.34
C ALA A 306 22.56 10.84 -9.81
N ALA A 307 21.88 10.35 -8.78
CA ALA A 307 22.08 9.01 -8.25
C ALA A 307 20.74 8.31 -8.00
N ILE A 308 20.73 7.00 -8.21
CA ILE A 308 19.61 6.11 -7.90
C ILE A 308 20.14 5.05 -6.93
N ARG A 309 19.55 4.99 -5.74
CA ARG A 309 19.82 3.94 -4.77
C ARG A 309 18.70 2.91 -4.84
N THR A 310 19.06 1.64 -4.86
CA THR A 310 18.10 0.53 -4.74
C THR A 310 18.13 -0.08 -3.34
N GLN A 311 17.05 -0.74 -2.95
CA GLN A 311 16.95 -1.50 -1.72
C GLN A 311 15.98 -2.67 -1.94
N GLU A 312 16.35 -3.86 -1.49
CA GLU A 312 15.52 -5.08 -1.63
C GLU A 312 15.04 -5.37 -3.07
N GLY A 313 15.84 -4.97 -4.07
CA GLY A 313 15.56 -5.20 -5.49
C GLY A 313 14.66 -4.14 -6.17
N GLY A 314 14.24 -3.10 -5.45
CA GLY A 314 13.49 -1.95 -5.99
C GLY A 314 14.20 -0.62 -5.82
N ILE A 315 13.68 0.44 -6.42
CA ILE A 315 14.22 1.80 -6.28
C ILE A 315 13.84 2.35 -4.90
N ALA A 316 14.85 2.68 -4.11
CA ALA A 316 14.67 3.26 -2.79
C ALA A 316 14.69 4.80 -2.81
N GLU A 317 15.56 5.38 -3.62
CA GLU A 317 15.74 6.83 -3.66
C GLU A 317 16.36 7.29 -4.98
N VAL A 318 15.93 8.46 -5.46
CA VAL A 318 16.51 9.19 -6.58
C VAL A 318 16.88 10.58 -6.08
N ARG A 319 18.13 10.97 -6.25
CA ARG A 319 18.67 12.26 -5.78
C ARG A 319 19.53 12.93 -6.85
N GLY A 320 19.65 14.23 -6.78
CA GLY A 320 20.49 15.04 -7.66
C GLY A 320 21.43 15.96 -6.90
N VAL A 321 22.23 16.72 -7.65
CA VAL A 321 23.24 17.61 -7.09
C VAL A 321 22.75 19.04 -6.83
N ALA A 322 21.47 19.36 -7.08
CA ALA A 322 20.92 20.69 -6.81
C ALA A 322 20.64 20.90 -5.31
N ALA A 323 20.12 22.08 -4.95
CA ALA A 323 19.73 22.38 -3.57
C ALA A 323 18.74 21.33 -3.02
N GLU A 324 18.89 20.97 -1.75
CA GLU A 324 18.10 19.92 -1.09
C GLU A 324 18.19 18.54 -1.78
N GLN A 325 19.31 18.28 -2.49
CA GLN A 325 19.55 17.05 -3.25
C GLN A 325 18.51 16.82 -4.37
N ASN A 326 17.87 17.88 -4.87
CA ASN A 326 17.00 17.80 -6.03
C ASN A 326 17.80 17.52 -7.31
N LEU A 327 17.11 16.99 -8.33
CA LEU A 327 17.65 16.97 -9.68
C LEU A 327 17.85 18.39 -10.19
N ASP A 328 18.95 18.62 -10.90
CA ASP A 328 19.12 19.88 -11.62
C ASP A 328 18.15 19.97 -12.81
N SER A 329 17.93 21.18 -13.32
CA SER A 329 16.92 21.46 -14.34
C SER A 329 17.14 20.78 -15.69
N HIS A 330 18.32 20.22 -15.95
CA HIS A 330 18.68 19.65 -17.25
C HIS A 330 18.72 18.12 -17.24
N ILE A 331 18.93 17.49 -16.07
CA ILE A 331 19.16 16.04 -15.98
C ILE A 331 17.87 15.21 -15.85
N GLY A 332 16.72 15.85 -15.64
CA GLY A 332 15.45 15.15 -15.42
C GLY A 332 15.11 14.09 -16.48
N GLY A 333 15.30 14.41 -17.77
CA GLY A 333 15.04 13.47 -18.86
C GLY A 333 15.96 12.24 -18.84
N VAL A 334 17.23 12.42 -18.48
CA VAL A 334 18.20 11.31 -18.37
C VAL A 334 17.82 10.35 -17.26
N VAL A 335 17.33 10.88 -16.13
CA VAL A 335 16.85 10.07 -15.00
C VAL A 335 15.56 9.35 -15.37
N GLN A 336 14.62 10.01 -16.03
CA GLN A 336 13.36 9.38 -16.48
C GLN A 336 13.62 8.20 -17.43
N GLU A 337 14.54 8.33 -18.39
CA GLU A 337 14.90 7.19 -19.25
C GLU A 337 15.52 6.04 -18.46
N LYS A 338 16.36 6.35 -17.46
CA LYS A 338 16.97 5.32 -16.61
C LYS A 338 15.94 4.59 -15.75
N LEU A 339 14.93 5.29 -15.24
CA LEU A 339 13.88 4.69 -14.41
C LEU A 339 13.05 3.66 -15.17
N LYS A 340 12.90 3.78 -16.50
CA LYS A 340 12.20 2.78 -17.33
C LYS A 340 12.90 1.42 -17.37
N GLU A 341 14.19 1.37 -17.04
CA GLU A 341 14.95 0.11 -16.96
C GLU A 341 14.60 -0.70 -15.70
N PHE A 342 13.97 -0.08 -14.70
CA PHE A 342 13.60 -0.74 -13.45
C PHE A 342 12.15 -1.22 -13.49
N PRO A 343 11.85 -2.46 -13.02
CA PRO A 343 10.49 -2.99 -13.00
C PRO A 343 9.49 -2.10 -12.24
N ASP A 344 9.95 -1.43 -11.18
CA ASP A 344 9.16 -0.56 -10.32
C ASP A 344 9.32 0.94 -10.64
N GLY A 345 10.02 1.32 -11.71
CA GLY A 345 10.34 2.71 -12.04
C GLY A 345 9.12 3.61 -12.21
N ALA A 346 8.11 3.17 -12.97
CA ALA A 346 6.86 3.92 -13.14
C ALA A 346 6.08 4.08 -11.82
N GLN A 347 6.14 3.07 -10.95
CA GLN A 347 5.50 3.13 -9.64
C GLN A 347 6.25 4.08 -8.70
N TYR A 348 7.59 4.04 -8.71
CA TYR A 348 8.44 4.97 -7.96
C TYR A 348 8.16 6.42 -8.36
N GLU A 349 8.10 6.72 -9.67
CA GLU A 349 7.81 8.07 -10.17
C GLU A 349 6.44 8.57 -9.72
N LYS A 350 5.44 7.68 -9.67
CA LYS A 350 4.12 8.01 -9.15
C LYS A 350 4.19 8.33 -7.65
N LYS A 351 4.76 7.44 -6.84
CA LYS A 351 4.93 7.64 -5.39
C LYS A 351 5.67 8.94 -5.06
N ALA A 352 6.80 9.19 -5.73
CA ALA A 352 7.57 10.41 -5.51
C ALA A 352 6.79 11.69 -5.84
N ARG A 353 6.02 11.67 -6.94
CA ARG A 353 5.19 12.80 -7.37
C ARG A 353 4.02 13.03 -6.41
N ASP A 354 3.34 11.95 -6.01
CA ASP A 354 2.23 11.95 -5.08
C ASP A 354 2.66 12.52 -3.72
N MET A 355 3.78 12.05 -3.19
CA MET A 355 4.33 12.50 -1.90
C MET A 355 4.78 13.97 -1.91
N LYS A 356 5.37 14.41 -3.03
CA LYS A 356 5.71 15.83 -3.23
C LYS A 356 4.46 16.70 -3.24
N PHE A 357 3.40 16.27 -3.93
CA PHE A 357 2.17 17.05 -4.05
C PHE A 357 1.38 17.06 -2.72
N LEU A 358 1.30 15.93 -2.02
CA LEU A 358 0.70 15.84 -0.68
C LEU A 358 1.41 16.74 0.32
N THR A 359 2.75 16.77 0.31
CA THR A 359 3.56 17.66 1.16
C THR A 359 3.33 19.13 0.80
N ALA A 360 3.17 19.47 -0.49
CA ALA A 360 2.84 20.83 -0.90
C ALA A 360 1.45 21.27 -0.40
N ILE A 361 0.45 20.39 -0.44
CA ILE A 361 -0.89 20.62 0.11
C ILE A 361 -0.82 20.82 1.62
N GLU A 362 -0.12 19.94 2.35
CA GLU A 362 0.07 20.05 3.80
C GLU A 362 0.70 21.40 4.17
N ASN A 363 1.73 21.83 3.44
CA ASN A 363 2.39 23.13 3.64
C ASN A 363 1.47 24.32 3.32
N LYS A 364 0.60 24.23 2.30
CA LYS A 364 -0.42 25.25 2.01
C LYS A 364 -1.40 25.38 3.19
N VAL A 365 -1.92 24.26 3.69
CA VAL A 365 -2.84 24.23 4.84
C VAL A 365 -2.19 24.78 6.10
N LYS A 366 -0.97 24.33 6.44
CA LYS A 366 -0.20 24.83 7.60
C LYS A 366 0.08 26.33 7.53
N SER A 367 0.24 26.89 6.33
CA SER A 367 0.44 28.33 6.11
C SER A 367 -0.87 29.13 6.00
N GLY A 368 -2.03 28.51 6.21
CA GLY A 368 -3.35 29.16 6.11
C GLY A 368 -3.76 29.52 4.67
N ARG A 369 -3.09 28.96 3.66
CA ARG A 369 -3.44 29.17 2.24
C ARG A 369 -4.55 28.20 1.83
N GLY A 370 -5.54 28.71 1.10
CA GLY A 370 -6.62 27.90 0.53
C GLY A 370 -6.11 26.91 -0.53
N LEU A 371 -6.85 25.80 -0.68
CA LEU A 371 -6.58 24.77 -1.69
C LEU A 371 -7.31 25.11 -2.99
N GLN A 372 -6.65 24.92 -4.12
CA GLN A 372 -7.21 25.10 -5.45
C GLN A 372 -7.83 23.80 -5.96
N LYS A 373 -8.49 23.83 -7.12
CA LYS A 373 -9.11 22.66 -7.75
C LYS A 373 -8.16 21.46 -7.80
N ASP A 374 -6.96 21.63 -8.35
CA ASP A 374 -6.00 20.53 -8.51
C ASP A 374 -5.57 19.93 -7.16
N ASP A 375 -5.43 20.77 -6.13
CA ASP A 375 -5.14 20.32 -4.77
C ASP A 375 -6.28 19.45 -4.23
N LEU A 376 -7.54 19.87 -4.42
CA LEU A 376 -8.73 19.17 -3.94
C LEU A 376 -8.99 17.88 -4.72
N VAL A 377 -8.85 17.92 -6.05
CA VAL A 377 -8.98 16.76 -6.95
C VAL A 377 -7.97 15.68 -6.56
N PHE A 378 -6.74 16.08 -6.25
CA PHE A 378 -5.71 15.16 -5.77
C PHE A 378 -6.01 14.65 -4.36
N LEU A 379 -6.30 15.55 -3.40
CA LEU A 379 -6.54 15.20 -1.99
C LEU A 379 -7.74 14.27 -1.82
N TYR A 380 -8.79 14.46 -2.62
CA TYR A 380 -9.96 13.59 -2.66
C TYR A 380 -9.80 12.37 -3.57
N GLU A 381 -8.61 12.16 -4.17
CA GLU A 381 -8.27 11.00 -4.99
C GLU A 381 -9.22 10.79 -6.19
N ILE A 382 -9.78 11.88 -6.73
CA ILE A 382 -10.82 11.85 -7.77
C ILE A 382 -10.31 11.21 -9.07
N ASN A 383 -9.02 11.43 -9.38
CA ASN A 383 -8.37 10.91 -10.58
C ASN A 383 -7.52 9.66 -10.32
N GLY A 384 -7.37 9.25 -9.06
CA GLY A 384 -6.54 8.12 -8.69
C GLY A 384 -6.12 8.18 -7.22
N LYS A 385 -5.78 7.00 -6.67
CA LYS A 385 -5.28 6.88 -5.31
C LYS A 385 -3.89 7.50 -5.18
N ILE A 386 -3.64 8.16 -4.05
CA ILE A 386 -2.32 8.67 -3.65
C ILE A 386 -1.49 7.48 -3.15
N GLU A 387 -0.29 7.32 -3.70
CA GLU A 387 0.65 6.28 -3.27
C GLU A 387 1.85 6.88 -2.54
N GLY A 388 2.19 6.29 -1.40
CA GLY A 388 3.41 6.61 -0.63
C GLY A 388 4.42 5.47 -0.64
N PHE A 389 5.56 5.68 0.00
CA PHE A 389 6.59 4.66 0.17
C PHE A 389 6.33 3.75 1.40
N GLY A 390 5.33 4.06 2.23
CA GLY A 390 4.89 3.23 3.35
C GLY A 390 4.00 2.06 2.95
N TYR A 391 3.89 1.09 3.86
CA TYR A 391 3.02 -0.09 3.70
C TYR A 391 1.52 0.22 3.89
N GLN A 392 1.20 1.33 4.55
CA GLN A 392 -0.16 1.76 4.82
C GLN A 392 -0.48 3.03 4.03
N ARG A 393 -1.78 3.31 3.86
CA ARG A 393 -2.23 4.57 3.28
C ARG A 393 -1.71 5.74 4.12
N ASP A 394 -1.20 6.77 3.46
CA ASP A 394 -0.61 7.91 4.14
C ASP A 394 -1.66 8.59 5.06
N PRO A 395 -1.39 8.69 6.38
CA PRO A 395 -2.36 9.22 7.34
C PRO A 395 -2.71 10.69 7.07
N ARG A 396 -1.81 11.46 6.45
CA ARG A 396 -2.03 12.87 6.11
C ARG A 396 -3.25 13.06 5.22
N ILE A 397 -3.59 12.09 4.38
CA ILE A 397 -4.77 12.18 3.50
C ILE A 397 -6.04 12.32 4.33
N LEU A 398 -6.19 11.50 5.38
CA LEU A 398 -7.35 11.55 6.27
C LEU A 398 -7.30 12.83 7.12
N GLU A 399 -6.16 13.12 7.74
CA GLU A 399 -5.99 14.31 8.58
C GLU A 399 -6.31 15.62 7.84
N LEU A 400 -5.88 15.73 6.58
CA LEU A 400 -6.15 16.90 5.73
C LEU A 400 -7.61 16.94 5.30
N ARG A 401 -8.23 15.79 4.96
CA ARG A 401 -9.65 15.70 4.57
C ARG A 401 -10.59 16.03 5.74
N GLU A 402 -10.28 15.60 6.96
CA GLU A 402 -11.10 15.84 8.16
C GLU A 402 -11.20 17.34 8.53
N GLN A 403 -10.22 18.14 8.11
CA GLN A 403 -10.23 19.59 8.28
C GLN A 403 -11.07 20.33 7.24
N ARG A 404 -11.69 19.61 6.28
CA ARG A 404 -12.42 20.20 5.16
C ARG A 404 -13.92 19.95 5.26
N ASN A 405 -14.67 20.79 4.53
CA ASN A 405 -16.09 20.60 4.31
C ASN A 405 -16.33 20.21 2.84
N PRO A 406 -16.68 18.94 2.55
CA PRO A 406 -16.92 18.49 1.18
C PRO A 406 -18.01 19.29 0.46
N GLU A 407 -19.01 19.83 1.17
CA GLU A 407 -20.07 20.68 0.59
C GLU A 407 -19.55 22.02 0.06
N GLU A 408 -18.49 22.57 0.67
CA GLU A 408 -17.82 23.78 0.20
C GLU A 408 -16.85 23.49 -0.96
N ASP A 409 -16.24 22.30 -0.96
CA ASP A 409 -15.22 21.94 -1.94
C ASP A 409 -15.82 21.44 -3.28
N MET A 410 -17.00 20.81 -3.27
CA MET A 410 -17.63 20.26 -4.48
C MET A 410 -17.76 21.26 -5.64
N PRO A 411 -18.28 22.50 -5.45
CA PRO A 411 -18.34 23.51 -6.52
C PRO A 411 -16.96 23.83 -7.14
N VAL A 412 -15.89 23.76 -6.35
CA VAL A 412 -14.51 24.01 -6.82
C VAL A 412 -13.99 22.80 -7.59
N VAL A 413 -14.24 21.59 -7.10
CA VAL A 413 -13.82 20.34 -7.73
C VAL A 413 -14.53 20.12 -9.08
N PHE A 414 -15.84 20.38 -9.11
CA PHE A 414 -16.70 20.19 -10.29
C PHE A 414 -16.75 21.40 -11.23
N GLU A 415 -16.14 22.52 -10.83
CA GLU A 415 -16.17 23.79 -11.56
C GLU A 415 -17.58 24.24 -11.93
N CYS A 416 -18.51 24.16 -10.98
CA CYS A 416 -19.91 24.51 -11.20
C CYS A 416 -20.50 25.30 -10.02
N ALA A 417 -21.63 25.97 -10.25
CA ALA A 417 -22.39 26.60 -9.18
C ALA A 417 -23.08 25.55 -8.30
N ARG A 418 -23.35 25.87 -7.03
CA ARG A 418 -23.98 24.93 -6.07
C ARG A 418 -25.33 24.41 -6.57
N GLU A 419 -26.06 25.26 -7.27
CA GLU A 419 -27.39 24.97 -7.83
C GLU A 419 -27.33 24.01 -9.03
N GLN A 420 -26.15 23.85 -9.64
CA GLN A 420 -25.90 22.90 -10.72
C GLN A 420 -25.54 21.49 -10.21
N ILE A 421 -25.50 21.30 -8.88
CA ILE A 421 -25.27 20.01 -8.22
C ILE A 421 -26.63 19.45 -7.76
N ALA A 422 -27.19 18.54 -8.54
CA ALA A 422 -28.44 17.87 -8.21
C ALA A 422 -28.25 16.91 -7.02
N ARG A 423 -29.19 16.91 -6.07
CA ARG A 423 -29.16 16.03 -4.88
C ARG A 423 -30.24 14.95 -4.91
N ARG A 424 -31.28 15.19 -5.72
CA ARG A 424 -32.40 14.28 -5.94
C ARG A 424 -32.71 14.18 -7.43
N PRO A 425 -33.35 13.09 -7.88
CA PRO A 425 -33.72 12.93 -9.28
C PRO A 425 -34.62 14.04 -9.83
N GLU A 426 -35.38 14.73 -8.98
CA GLU A 426 -36.27 15.84 -9.34
C GLU A 426 -35.52 17.15 -9.60
N ASP A 427 -34.31 17.29 -9.05
CA ASP A 427 -33.49 18.49 -9.23
C ASP A 427 -32.79 18.49 -10.60
N ILE A 428 -32.74 17.34 -11.27
CA ILE A 428 -32.04 17.16 -12.54
C ILE A 428 -32.76 17.93 -13.64
N ASN A 429 -32.00 18.80 -14.30
CA ASN A 429 -32.43 19.62 -15.42
C ASN A 429 -31.25 19.84 -16.39
N GLU A 430 -31.48 20.59 -17.47
CA GLU A 430 -30.50 20.86 -18.53
C GLU A 430 -29.21 21.55 -18.05
N ASN A 431 -29.22 22.24 -16.90
CA ASN A 431 -28.05 22.92 -16.33
C ASN A 431 -27.30 22.07 -15.29
N THR A 432 -27.71 20.82 -15.07
CA THR A 432 -27.08 19.93 -14.09
C THR A 432 -25.67 19.53 -14.53
N MET A 433 -24.68 19.87 -13.71
CA MET A 433 -23.26 19.60 -13.96
C MET A 433 -22.70 18.48 -13.07
N ALA A 434 -23.35 18.19 -11.95
CA ALA A 434 -23.02 17.06 -11.08
C ALA A 434 -24.28 16.50 -10.40
N TYR A 435 -24.24 15.22 -10.03
CA TYR A 435 -25.23 14.56 -9.20
C TYR A 435 -24.56 13.97 -7.96
N VAL A 436 -25.01 14.35 -6.76
CA VAL A 436 -24.50 13.83 -5.49
C VAL A 436 -25.67 13.48 -4.59
N GLY A 437 -26.11 12.22 -4.65
CA GLY A 437 -27.30 11.78 -3.93
C GLY A 437 -27.59 10.29 -4.07
N LYS A 438 -28.61 9.83 -3.34
CA LYS A 438 -29.03 8.42 -3.39
C LYS A 438 -29.57 8.05 -4.77
N LEU A 439 -29.36 6.81 -5.20
CA LEU A 439 -29.92 6.31 -6.46
C LEU A 439 -31.38 5.90 -6.29
N GLU A 440 -32.28 6.62 -6.93
CA GLU A 440 -33.71 6.30 -6.96
C GLU A 440 -34.09 5.53 -8.24
N PRO A 441 -35.24 4.83 -8.26
CA PRO A 441 -35.66 4.09 -9.45
C PRO A 441 -35.69 4.96 -10.72
N GLY A 442 -35.10 4.46 -11.81
CA GLY A 442 -35.00 5.15 -13.10
C GLY A 442 -34.01 6.33 -13.16
N ILE A 443 -33.16 6.51 -12.14
CA ILE A 443 -32.19 7.61 -12.09
C ILE A 443 -31.31 7.68 -13.35
N PHE A 444 -30.82 6.54 -13.84
CA PHE A 444 -29.87 6.55 -14.96
C PHE A 444 -30.50 7.01 -16.28
N GLN A 445 -31.82 6.99 -16.43
CA GLN A 445 -32.52 7.58 -17.58
C GLN A 445 -32.68 9.09 -17.46
N LYS A 446 -32.71 9.62 -16.23
CA LYS A 446 -32.81 11.06 -15.97
C LYS A 446 -31.46 11.76 -16.07
N LEU A 447 -30.37 11.06 -15.73
CA LEU A 447 -29.03 11.62 -15.77
C LEU A 447 -28.61 11.96 -17.22
N PRO A 448 -28.06 13.17 -17.47
CA PRO A 448 -27.46 13.53 -18.75
C PRO A 448 -26.36 12.54 -19.17
N ASP A 449 -26.26 12.23 -20.47
CA ASP A 449 -25.32 11.22 -21.00
C ASP A 449 -23.83 11.61 -20.87
N ASN A 450 -23.54 12.88 -20.65
CA ASN A 450 -22.20 13.45 -20.53
C ASN A 450 -21.88 13.92 -19.10
N LEU A 451 -22.66 13.52 -18.11
CA LEU A 451 -22.45 13.91 -16.71
C LEU A 451 -21.25 13.15 -16.12
N GLU A 452 -20.15 13.86 -15.84
CA GLU A 452 -18.90 13.26 -15.34
C GLU A 452 -18.93 13.00 -13.82
N HIS A 453 -19.62 13.87 -13.07
CA HIS A 453 -19.59 13.88 -11.62
C HIS A 453 -20.87 13.27 -11.05
N ILE A 454 -20.88 11.94 -10.90
CA ILE A 454 -21.99 11.20 -10.31
C ILE A 454 -21.49 10.51 -9.04
N TYR A 455 -22.10 10.81 -7.90
CA TYR A 455 -21.71 10.26 -6.61
C TYR A 455 -22.94 9.85 -5.80
N THR A 456 -22.88 8.72 -5.09
CA THR A 456 -23.85 8.45 -4.01
C THR A 456 -23.45 9.14 -2.72
N SER A 457 -22.14 9.35 -2.53
CA SER A 457 -21.53 10.14 -1.45
C SER A 457 -20.17 10.66 -1.93
N PHE A 458 -20.02 11.98 -2.02
CA PHE A 458 -18.74 12.59 -2.38
C PHE A 458 -17.78 12.59 -1.17
N PRO A 459 -16.48 12.30 -1.36
CA PRO A 459 -15.81 11.95 -2.63
C PRO A 459 -15.73 10.44 -2.91
N ASP A 460 -16.00 9.58 -1.92
CA ASP A 460 -15.54 8.18 -1.96
C ASP A 460 -16.40 7.24 -2.83
N ARG A 461 -17.67 7.61 -3.12
CA ARG A 461 -18.62 6.74 -3.83
C ARG A 461 -18.96 7.30 -5.21
N LYS A 462 -17.95 7.40 -6.08
CA LYS A 462 -18.08 7.86 -7.48
C LYS A 462 -18.64 6.74 -8.35
N ILE A 463 -19.67 7.04 -9.12
CA ILE A 463 -20.21 6.16 -10.17
C ILE A 463 -19.50 6.51 -11.48
N ARG A 464 -18.96 5.51 -12.18
CA ARG A 464 -18.28 5.73 -13.45
C ARG A 464 -19.20 5.41 -14.61
N GLN A 465 -19.19 6.28 -15.61
CA GLN A 465 -19.91 6.11 -16.85
C GLN A 465 -18.92 6.07 -18.01
N GLU A 466 -18.95 4.99 -18.79
CA GLU A 466 -17.98 4.77 -19.86
C GLU A 466 -18.67 4.25 -21.11
N LYS A 467 -18.35 4.85 -22.27
CA LYS A 467 -18.82 4.39 -23.57
C LYS A 467 -17.90 3.31 -24.12
N VAL A 468 -18.41 2.14 -24.45
CA VAL A 468 -17.63 1.02 -24.99
C VAL A 468 -18.26 0.55 -26.29
N GLU A 469 -17.45 0.46 -27.34
CA GLU A 469 -17.87 -0.15 -28.60
C GLU A 469 -17.92 -1.67 -28.44
N ILE A 470 -19.08 -2.27 -28.66
CA ILE A 470 -19.35 -3.71 -28.56
C ILE A 470 -19.94 -4.25 -29.87
N GLY A 471 -19.83 -5.56 -30.10
CA GLY A 471 -20.32 -6.18 -31.32
C GLY A 471 -19.37 -6.00 -32.52
N GLY A 472 -19.74 -6.56 -33.66
CA GLY A 472 -18.95 -6.54 -34.89
C GLY A 472 -17.75 -7.51 -34.91
N LYS A 473 -17.53 -8.26 -33.82
CA LYS A 473 -16.43 -9.24 -33.69
C LYS A 473 -16.95 -10.60 -33.22
N SER A 474 -16.40 -11.68 -33.76
CA SER A 474 -16.66 -13.03 -33.25
C SER A 474 -15.87 -13.29 -31.97
N ALA A 475 -16.30 -14.32 -31.21
CA ALA A 475 -15.56 -14.83 -30.07
C ALA A 475 -14.08 -15.14 -30.40
N GLU A 476 -13.80 -15.74 -31.57
CA GLU A 476 -12.42 -16.04 -31.96
C GLU A 476 -11.61 -14.78 -32.26
N GLN A 477 -12.23 -13.76 -32.86
CA GLN A 477 -11.58 -12.47 -33.12
C GLN A 477 -11.22 -11.77 -31.81
N LEU A 478 -12.13 -11.74 -30.84
CA LEU A 478 -11.89 -11.15 -29.52
C LEU A 478 -10.78 -11.86 -28.76
N LEU A 479 -10.78 -13.20 -28.73
CA LEU A 479 -9.70 -13.98 -28.13
C LEU A 479 -8.34 -13.70 -28.78
N LYS A 480 -8.30 -13.52 -30.10
CA LYS A 480 -7.07 -13.19 -30.82
C LYS A 480 -6.57 -11.81 -30.44
N GLU A 481 -7.44 -10.81 -30.41
CA GLU A 481 -7.06 -9.44 -30.06
C GLU A 481 -6.57 -9.30 -28.62
N LEU A 482 -7.23 -9.96 -27.67
CA LEU A 482 -6.78 -10.00 -26.26
C LEU A 482 -5.36 -10.55 -26.15
N LYS A 483 -5.08 -11.67 -26.83
CA LYS A 483 -3.74 -12.26 -26.88
C LYS A 483 -2.73 -11.32 -27.55
N THR A 484 -3.09 -10.67 -28.64
CA THR A 484 -2.22 -9.69 -29.32
C THR A 484 -1.91 -8.48 -28.43
N ALA A 485 -2.86 -8.07 -27.59
CA ALA A 485 -2.68 -7.00 -26.60
C ALA A 485 -1.88 -7.45 -25.36
N GLY A 486 -1.42 -8.71 -25.29
CA GLY A 486 -0.71 -9.24 -24.12
C GLY A 486 -1.59 -9.47 -22.89
N ILE A 487 -2.92 -9.47 -23.06
CA ILE A 487 -3.88 -9.71 -21.98
C ILE A 487 -4.00 -11.22 -21.76
N LYS A 488 -3.85 -11.63 -20.51
CA LYS A 488 -3.98 -13.02 -20.08
C LYS A 488 -5.45 -13.39 -19.94
N ILE A 489 -5.77 -14.65 -20.20
CA ILE A 489 -7.14 -15.16 -20.19
C ILE A 489 -7.12 -16.48 -19.43
N SER A 490 -7.95 -16.61 -18.39
CA SER A 490 -8.07 -17.85 -17.63
C SER A 490 -8.65 -18.99 -18.49
N GLU A 491 -8.47 -20.24 -18.07
CA GLU A 491 -9.01 -21.38 -18.81
C GLU A 491 -10.55 -21.38 -18.79
N TYR A 492 -11.16 -21.04 -17.66
CA TYR A 492 -12.62 -20.93 -17.53
C TYR A 492 -13.19 -19.77 -18.35
N ALA A 493 -12.54 -18.60 -18.37
CA ALA A 493 -12.91 -17.53 -19.28
C ALA A 493 -12.84 -17.99 -20.75
N LYS A 494 -11.81 -18.76 -21.17
CA LYS A 494 -11.75 -19.34 -22.53
C LYS A 494 -12.91 -20.30 -22.81
N ASP A 495 -13.31 -21.11 -21.84
CA ASP A 495 -14.46 -22.00 -21.95
C ASP A 495 -15.76 -21.20 -22.15
N MET A 496 -15.92 -20.05 -21.47
CA MET A 496 -17.07 -19.16 -21.69
C MET A 496 -17.18 -18.70 -23.15
N PHE A 497 -16.07 -18.39 -23.83
CA PHE A 497 -16.09 -18.01 -25.27
C PHE A 497 -16.55 -19.14 -26.20
N GLN A 498 -16.39 -20.40 -25.78
CA GLN A 498 -16.81 -21.57 -26.55
C GLN A 498 -18.28 -21.93 -26.31
N SER A 499 -18.90 -21.32 -25.30
CA SER A 499 -20.29 -21.56 -24.95
C SER A 499 -21.24 -21.04 -26.03
N PRO A 500 -22.30 -21.79 -26.40
CA PRO A 500 -23.33 -21.30 -27.31
C PRO A 500 -24.13 -20.12 -26.71
N GLU A 501 -24.02 -19.87 -25.40
CA GLU A 501 -24.62 -18.70 -24.75
C GLU A 501 -23.78 -17.41 -24.91
N PHE A 502 -22.53 -17.52 -25.34
CA PHE A 502 -21.69 -16.37 -25.69
C PHE A 502 -22.07 -15.88 -27.08
N VAL A 503 -23.05 -14.97 -27.13
CA VAL A 503 -23.55 -14.39 -28.38
C VAL A 503 -22.98 -12.99 -28.56
N SER A 504 -22.22 -12.81 -29.64
CA SER A 504 -21.74 -11.49 -30.06
C SER A 504 -22.69 -10.81 -31.04
N GLY A 505 -22.86 -9.50 -30.89
CA GLY A 505 -23.60 -8.66 -31.81
C GLY A 505 -22.95 -8.67 -33.20
N LYS A 506 -23.75 -8.81 -34.26
CA LYS A 506 -23.22 -8.81 -35.64
C LYS A 506 -22.71 -7.44 -36.08
N ASN A 507 -23.35 -6.38 -35.59
CA ASN A 507 -23.00 -5.00 -35.90
C ASN A 507 -22.37 -4.38 -34.66
N SER A 508 -21.41 -3.49 -34.88
CA SER A 508 -20.85 -2.66 -33.82
C SER A 508 -21.91 -1.67 -33.32
N GLU A 509 -21.99 -1.48 -32.00
CA GLU A 509 -22.77 -0.44 -31.34
C GLU A 509 -21.99 0.17 -30.16
N GLU A 510 -22.32 1.42 -29.81
CA GLU A 510 -21.79 2.08 -28.60
C GLU A 510 -22.70 1.78 -27.40
N ALA A 511 -22.19 1.04 -26.42
CA ALA A 511 -22.86 0.79 -25.16
C ALA A 511 -22.36 1.75 -24.07
N THR A 512 -23.28 2.35 -23.32
CA THR A 512 -22.93 3.12 -22.12
C THR A 512 -22.92 2.18 -20.92
N LEU A 513 -21.75 1.95 -20.34
CA LEU A 513 -21.53 1.13 -19.17
C LEU A 513 -21.53 2.00 -17.91
N ILE A 514 -22.20 1.51 -16.87
CA ILE A 514 -22.27 2.10 -15.55
C ILE A 514 -21.56 1.15 -14.58
N ARG A 515 -20.49 1.65 -13.98
CA ARG A 515 -19.68 0.95 -12.98
C ARG A 515 -19.94 1.55 -11.60
N LEU A 516 -20.33 0.71 -10.66
CA LEU A 516 -20.72 1.10 -9.30
C LEU A 516 -20.48 -0.05 -8.31
N THR A 517 -20.33 0.28 -7.04
CA THR A 517 -20.17 -0.71 -5.96
C THR A 517 -21.52 -1.30 -5.55
N VAL A 518 -21.52 -2.48 -4.92
CA VAL A 518 -22.73 -3.04 -4.28
C VAL A 518 -23.31 -2.08 -3.23
N ALA A 519 -22.48 -1.31 -2.53
CA ALA A 519 -22.92 -0.27 -1.60
C ALA A 519 -23.68 0.87 -2.29
N ASP A 520 -23.28 1.27 -3.50
CA ASP A 520 -23.97 2.32 -4.28
C ASP A 520 -25.42 1.93 -4.63
N LEU A 521 -25.69 0.63 -4.77
CA LEU A 521 -27.05 0.11 -4.97
C LEU A 521 -27.93 0.23 -3.71
N GLY A 522 -27.33 0.57 -2.57
CA GLY A 522 -27.98 0.73 -1.26
C GLY A 522 -27.77 -0.44 -0.31
N PHE A 523 -26.86 -1.37 -0.62
CA PHE A 523 -26.62 -2.56 0.20
C PHE A 523 -25.39 -2.41 1.10
N THR A 524 -25.57 -2.38 2.41
CA THR A 524 -24.48 -2.17 3.38
C THR A 524 -23.84 -3.46 3.91
N GLY A 525 -24.27 -4.63 3.43
CA GLY A 525 -23.74 -5.94 3.81
C GLY A 525 -23.73 -6.90 2.63
N TYR A 526 -23.27 -8.13 2.87
CA TYR A 526 -23.21 -9.16 1.82
C TYR A 526 -24.55 -9.34 1.12
N THR A 527 -24.56 -9.23 -0.20
CA THR A 527 -25.79 -9.20 -1.00
C THR A 527 -25.71 -10.16 -2.17
N ARG A 528 -26.83 -10.84 -2.43
CA ARG A 528 -26.92 -11.85 -3.47
C ARG A 528 -26.98 -11.25 -4.88
N THR A 529 -26.42 -11.97 -5.86
CA THR A 529 -26.46 -11.57 -7.28
C THR A 529 -27.88 -11.26 -7.79
N ASP A 530 -28.88 -12.07 -7.44
CA ASP A 530 -30.26 -11.84 -7.90
C ASP A 530 -30.86 -10.53 -7.39
N ARG A 531 -30.54 -10.13 -6.16
CA ARG A 531 -30.94 -8.85 -5.57
C ARG A 531 -30.20 -7.67 -6.19
N ILE A 532 -28.91 -7.83 -6.46
CA ILE A 532 -28.11 -6.83 -7.16
C ILE A 532 -28.70 -6.57 -8.55
N TYR A 533 -28.99 -7.64 -9.31
CA TYR A 533 -29.55 -7.52 -10.67
C TYR A 533 -30.97 -6.94 -10.66
N GLU A 534 -31.80 -7.33 -9.69
CA GLU A 534 -33.12 -6.73 -9.47
C GLU A 534 -33.01 -5.22 -9.21
N ARG A 535 -32.09 -4.82 -8.33
CA ARG A 535 -31.88 -3.43 -7.97
C ARG A 535 -31.31 -2.61 -9.12
N ALA A 536 -30.33 -3.14 -9.85
CA ALA A 536 -29.78 -2.50 -11.05
C ALA A 536 -30.90 -2.20 -12.06
N LYS A 537 -31.81 -3.15 -12.28
CA LYS A 537 -32.97 -2.96 -13.16
C LYS A 537 -33.91 -1.85 -12.70
N GLU A 538 -34.18 -1.75 -11.40
CA GLU A 538 -35.01 -0.67 -10.85
C GLU A 538 -34.41 0.71 -11.10
N LEU A 539 -33.07 0.82 -11.05
CA LEU A 539 -32.35 2.06 -11.31
C LEU A 539 -32.28 2.44 -12.79
N GLY A 540 -32.72 1.54 -13.69
CA GLY A 540 -32.65 1.75 -15.13
C GLY A 540 -31.46 1.10 -15.82
N LEU A 541 -30.82 0.14 -15.19
CA LEU A 541 -29.72 -0.61 -15.78
C LEU A 541 -30.23 -1.94 -16.33
N GLU A 542 -29.48 -2.52 -17.25
CA GLU A 542 -29.72 -3.85 -17.78
C GLU A 542 -28.44 -4.69 -17.74
N LEU A 543 -28.61 -6.00 -17.85
CA LEU A 543 -27.47 -6.91 -17.88
C LEU A 543 -26.68 -6.70 -19.17
N CYS A 544 -25.36 -6.68 -19.01
CA CYS A 544 -24.42 -6.61 -20.12
C CYS A 544 -24.53 -7.86 -21.01
N PRO A 545 -24.46 -7.72 -22.34
CA PRO A 545 -24.09 -8.83 -23.23
C PRO A 545 -22.75 -9.43 -22.80
N ALA A 546 -22.57 -10.73 -23.04
CA ALA A 546 -21.35 -11.46 -22.64
C ALA A 546 -20.07 -10.88 -23.27
N GLU A 547 -20.18 -10.33 -24.48
CA GLU A 547 -19.07 -9.69 -25.19
C GLU A 547 -18.59 -8.38 -24.54
N VAL A 548 -19.34 -7.79 -23.60
CA VAL A 548 -18.90 -6.57 -22.91
C VAL A 548 -17.58 -6.78 -22.18
N GLY A 549 -17.38 -7.94 -21.53
CA GLY A 549 -16.15 -8.27 -20.81
C GLY A 549 -14.88 -8.09 -21.66
N PRO A 550 -14.73 -8.83 -22.78
CA PRO A 550 -13.57 -8.69 -23.66
C PRO A 550 -13.41 -7.31 -24.28
N HIS A 551 -14.49 -6.69 -24.76
CA HIS A 551 -14.42 -5.35 -25.34
C HIS A 551 -13.98 -4.30 -24.33
N TYR A 552 -14.54 -4.35 -23.11
CA TYR A 552 -14.16 -3.44 -22.04
C TYR A 552 -12.72 -3.68 -21.58
N ARG A 553 -12.27 -4.93 -21.53
CA ARG A 553 -10.88 -5.28 -21.19
C ARG A 553 -9.86 -4.79 -22.23
N LEU A 554 -10.17 -4.89 -23.51
CA LEU A 554 -9.32 -4.33 -24.59
C LEU A 554 -9.21 -2.80 -24.49
N LYS A 555 -10.29 -2.13 -24.07
CA LYS A 555 -10.32 -0.68 -23.86
C LYS A 555 -9.61 -0.27 -22.56
N TYR A 556 -9.84 -0.98 -21.47
CA TYR A 556 -9.40 -0.61 -20.13
C TYR A 556 -8.08 -1.30 -19.74
N GLN A 557 -6.97 -0.75 -20.26
CA GLN A 557 -5.63 -1.32 -20.03
C GLN A 557 -4.90 -0.68 -18.83
N ASN A 558 -5.28 0.53 -18.42
CA ASN A 558 -4.64 1.24 -17.30
C ASN A 558 -5.31 0.89 -15.96
N GLN A 559 -5.56 -0.41 -15.72
CA GLN A 559 -6.14 -0.88 -14.47
C GLN A 559 -5.11 -0.79 -13.32
N PRO A 560 -5.47 -0.30 -12.13
CA PRO A 560 -4.61 -0.39 -10.94
C PRO A 560 -4.40 -1.84 -10.47
N LEU A 561 -3.25 -2.13 -9.86
CA LEU A 561 -2.97 -3.46 -9.29
C LEU A 561 -3.98 -3.79 -8.17
N GLY A 562 -4.56 -4.99 -8.18
CA GLY A 562 -5.53 -5.44 -7.19
C GLY A 562 -6.93 -4.83 -7.32
N GLU A 563 -7.22 -4.14 -8.44
CA GLU A 563 -8.58 -3.74 -8.80
C GLU A 563 -9.29 -4.91 -9.50
N TRP A 564 -10.53 -5.17 -9.08
CA TRP A 564 -11.38 -6.25 -9.58
C TRP A 564 -12.71 -5.68 -10.03
N ILE A 565 -13.16 -6.05 -11.23
CA ILE A 565 -14.37 -5.52 -11.84
C ILE A 565 -15.18 -6.67 -12.41
N TYR A 566 -16.43 -6.80 -11.97
CA TYR A 566 -17.33 -7.87 -12.38
C TYR A 566 -18.34 -7.38 -13.41
N ILE A 567 -18.48 -8.11 -14.52
CA ILE A 567 -19.48 -7.78 -15.52
C ILE A 567 -20.84 -8.31 -15.06
N GLY A 568 -21.80 -7.40 -14.84
CA GLY A 568 -23.19 -7.73 -14.55
C GLY A 568 -23.90 -8.28 -15.79
N MET A 569 -23.56 -9.50 -16.18
CA MET A 569 -24.10 -10.19 -17.35
C MET A 569 -24.96 -11.40 -16.95
N LYS A 570 -25.72 -11.93 -17.92
CA LYS A 570 -26.32 -13.26 -17.76
C LYS A 570 -25.19 -14.26 -17.57
N GLN A 571 -25.28 -15.08 -16.53
CA GLN A 571 -24.23 -16.05 -16.25
C GLN A 571 -24.17 -17.12 -17.35
N ILE A 572 -22.96 -17.50 -17.73
CA ILE A 572 -22.70 -18.53 -18.74
C ILE A 572 -22.22 -19.81 -18.03
N SER A 573 -22.61 -20.95 -18.58
CA SER A 573 -22.17 -22.26 -18.07
C SER A 573 -20.80 -22.64 -18.64
N ASP A 574 -19.92 -23.17 -17.79
CA ASP A 574 -18.63 -23.76 -18.17
C ASP A 574 -18.70 -25.31 -18.18
N SER A 575 -17.55 -25.98 -18.19
CA SER A 575 -17.45 -27.45 -18.21
C SER A 575 -17.84 -28.14 -16.89
N ASP A 576 -17.95 -27.41 -15.76
CA ASP A 576 -18.27 -27.93 -14.43
C ASP A 576 -19.70 -27.62 -13.96
N GLY A 577 -20.40 -26.68 -14.61
CA GLY A 577 -21.82 -26.41 -14.35
C GLY A 577 -22.17 -24.91 -14.37
N PRO A 578 -23.21 -24.48 -13.63
CA PRO A 578 -23.75 -23.15 -13.82
C PRO A 578 -22.98 -22.07 -13.03
N THR A 579 -22.78 -20.94 -13.70
CA THR A 579 -22.93 -19.55 -13.23
C THR A 579 -21.70 -18.64 -13.13
N HIS A 580 -20.90 -18.53 -14.19
CA HIS A 580 -19.77 -17.59 -14.21
C HIS A 580 -20.12 -16.29 -14.93
N VAL A 581 -19.50 -15.20 -14.50
CA VAL A 581 -19.49 -13.90 -15.20
C VAL A 581 -18.05 -13.51 -15.48
N SER A 582 -17.81 -12.71 -16.52
CA SER A 582 -16.46 -12.21 -16.79
C SER A 582 -16.00 -11.25 -15.70
N GLU A 583 -14.73 -11.39 -15.34
CA GLU A 583 -14.03 -10.57 -14.37
C GLU A 583 -12.81 -9.92 -15.02
N LEU A 584 -12.55 -8.68 -14.63
CA LEU A 584 -11.50 -7.82 -15.14
C LEU A 584 -10.52 -7.53 -13.99
N GLY A 585 -9.39 -8.24 -13.98
CA GLY A 585 -8.39 -8.15 -12.90
C GLY A 585 -7.01 -7.70 -13.39
N ARG A 586 -6.24 -7.06 -12.50
CA ARG A 586 -4.81 -6.83 -12.69
C ARG A 586 -4.01 -7.40 -11.52
N PHE A 587 -3.09 -8.30 -11.86
CA PHE A 587 -2.18 -8.95 -10.95
C PHE A 587 -0.74 -8.50 -11.23
N GLU A 588 0.20 -8.90 -10.38
CA GLU A 588 1.63 -8.56 -10.52
C GLU A 588 2.19 -8.99 -11.88
N ASP A 589 1.63 -10.06 -12.45
CA ASP A 589 2.06 -10.63 -13.71
C ASP A 589 1.33 -10.05 -14.94
N GLY A 590 0.38 -9.12 -14.79
CA GLY A 590 -0.24 -8.39 -15.90
C GLY A 590 -1.76 -8.22 -15.80
N LEU A 591 -2.36 -7.85 -16.95
CA LEU A 591 -3.81 -7.68 -17.11
C LEU A 591 -4.46 -9.02 -17.45
N TRP A 592 -5.59 -9.31 -16.81
CA TRP A 592 -6.35 -10.54 -17.01
C TRP A 592 -7.79 -10.26 -17.43
N LEU A 593 -8.31 -11.11 -18.32
CA LEU A 593 -9.73 -11.41 -18.45
C LEU A 593 -9.97 -12.76 -17.78
N ASP A 594 -10.61 -12.73 -16.63
CA ASP A 594 -10.91 -13.90 -15.82
C ASP A 594 -12.42 -14.10 -15.76
N ASP A 595 -12.84 -14.99 -14.88
CA ASP A 595 -14.23 -15.24 -14.54
C ASP A 595 -14.38 -15.48 -13.04
N ASP A 596 -15.59 -15.20 -12.55
CA ASP A 596 -15.93 -15.50 -11.16
C ASP A 596 -17.33 -16.10 -11.05
N TRP A 597 -17.53 -16.90 -10.02
CA TRP A 597 -18.78 -17.56 -9.73
C TRP A 597 -19.82 -16.54 -9.26
N ALA A 598 -20.86 -16.30 -10.06
CA ALA A 598 -21.88 -15.30 -9.83
C ALA A 598 -23.30 -15.88 -9.81
N GLY A 599 -23.46 -17.09 -9.27
CA GLY A 599 -24.76 -17.74 -9.14
C GLY A 599 -25.81 -16.86 -8.44
N PRO A 600 -27.13 -17.09 -8.64
CA PRO A 600 -28.18 -16.26 -8.04
C PRO A 600 -28.15 -16.16 -6.50
N ALA A 601 -27.47 -17.09 -5.83
CA ALA A 601 -27.26 -17.09 -4.39
C ALA A 601 -25.84 -16.71 -3.95
N HIS A 602 -24.93 -16.48 -4.89
CA HIS A 602 -23.60 -15.98 -4.61
C HIS A 602 -23.68 -14.60 -3.97
N GLY A 603 -22.90 -14.37 -2.91
CA GLY A 603 -22.94 -13.17 -2.10
C GLY A 603 -21.72 -12.29 -2.34
N TRP A 604 -21.98 -11.02 -2.62
CA TRP A 604 -21.00 -9.98 -2.89
C TRP A 604 -20.87 -9.03 -1.71
N SER A 605 -19.65 -8.63 -1.38
CA SER A 605 -19.31 -7.59 -0.42
C SER A 605 -19.81 -6.22 -0.90
N PRO A 606 -20.11 -5.27 0.01
CA PRO A 606 -20.46 -3.90 -0.35
C PRO A 606 -19.42 -3.17 -1.22
N GLU A 607 -18.15 -3.56 -1.12
CA GLU A 607 -17.05 -2.94 -1.89
C GLU A 607 -16.81 -3.58 -3.26
N ASP A 608 -17.48 -4.69 -3.59
CA ASP A 608 -17.35 -5.31 -4.90
C ASP A 608 -18.00 -4.43 -5.97
N GLU A 609 -17.35 -4.32 -7.13
CA GLU A 609 -17.78 -3.43 -8.20
C GLU A 609 -18.37 -4.18 -9.39
N GLY A 610 -19.60 -3.80 -9.74
CA GLY A 610 -20.33 -4.35 -10.88
C GLY A 610 -20.43 -3.37 -12.04
N VAL A 611 -20.40 -3.90 -13.26
CA VAL A 611 -20.60 -3.14 -14.51
C VAL A 611 -21.89 -3.57 -15.18
N PHE A 612 -22.80 -2.63 -15.37
CA PHE A 612 -24.08 -2.83 -16.05
C PHE A 612 -24.20 -1.92 -17.27
N ARG A 613 -25.07 -2.27 -18.21
CA ARG A 613 -25.39 -1.41 -19.35
C ARG A 613 -26.51 -0.45 -18.96
N LYS A 614 -26.42 0.83 -19.33
CA LYS A 614 -27.54 1.78 -19.23
C LYS A 614 -28.65 1.35 -20.18
N SER A 615 -29.87 1.12 -19.68
CA SER A 615 -30.97 0.66 -20.53
C SER A 615 -31.52 1.78 -21.40
N LEU A 616 -31.79 1.45 -22.67
CA LEU A 616 -32.38 2.35 -23.67
C LEU A 616 -33.89 2.56 -23.49
N TYR A 617 -34.57 1.73 -22.67
CA TYR A 617 -36.02 1.77 -22.48
C TYR A 617 -36.39 1.59 -20.99
N PHE A 618 -37.11 2.56 -20.41
CA PHE A 618 -37.63 2.43 -19.04
C PHE A 618 -38.94 1.63 -19.03
N SER A 619 -38.95 0.47 -18.36
CA SER A 619 -40.18 -0.28 -18.08
C SER A 619 -40.51 -0.17 -16.60
N PRO A 620 -41.47 0.68 -16.19
CA PRO A 620 -41.89 0.73 -14.79
C PRO A 620 -42.53 -0.61 -14.38
N ARG A 621 -42.17 -1.12 -13.20
CA ARG A 621 -42.86 -2.27 -12.59
C ARG A 621 -44.34 -1.91 -12.37
N PHE A 622 -45.20 -2.82 -12.83
CA PHE A 622 -46.63 -2.86 -12.55
C PHE A 622 -46.92 -2.67 -11.05
N CYS A 623 -47.46 -1.51 -10.69
CA CYS A 623 -48.19 -1.31 -9.45
C CYS A 623 -49.67 -1.14 -9.82
N GLY A 624 -50.45 -2.21 -9.64
CA GLY A 624 -51.92 -2.21 -9.59
C GLY A 624 -52.69 -1.32 -10.57
N GLY A 625 -53.09 -1.89 -11.71
CA GLY A 625 -54.33 -1.51 -12.40
C GLY A 625 -54.25 -0.36 -13.42
N VAL A 626 -54.47 -0.73 -14.69
CA VAL A 626 -54.84 0.10 -15.86
C VAL A 626 -53.75 1.05 -16.38
N PHE A 627 -53.18 0.71 -17.55
CA PHE A 627 -52.55 1.68 -18.44
C PHE A 627 -53.43 1.88 -19.69
N CYS A 628 -53.69 3.14 -20.02
CA CYS A 628 -54.37 3.59 -21.23
C CYS A 628 -53.34 3.70 -22.35
N TYR A 629 -53.53 2.97 -23.46
CA TYR A 629 -52.70 3.06 -24.65
C TYR A 629 -53.27 4.11 -25.60
N LYS A 630 -52.63 5.28 -25.68
CA LYS A 630 -52.63 6.10 -26.89
C LYS A 630 -51.19 6.60 -27.08
N ASP A 631 -50.72 6.51 -28.32
CA ASP A 631 -49.44 7.01 -28.81
C ASP A 631 -48.23 6.05 -28.75
N PHE A 632 -48.30 4.93 -29.49
CA PHE A 632 -47.11 4.32 -30.10
C PHE A 632 -47.45 3.75 -31.49
N ASN A 633 -46.58 4.03 -32.47
CA ASN A 633 -46.71 3.65 -33.88
C ASN A 633 -46.27 2.18 -34.10
N ILE A 634 -47.11 1.38 -34.76
CA ILE A 634 -47.21 -0.09 -34.65
C ILE A 634 -46.33 -0.96 -35.59
N PRO A 635 -45.55 -0.51 -36.60
CA PRO A 635 -44.92 -1.48 -37.51
C PRO A 635 -43.68 -2.23 -36.97
N THR A 636 -42.93 -1.71 -36.00
CA THR A 636 -41.66 -2.34 -35.57
C THR A 636 -41.81 -3.26 -34.35
N PHE A 637 -42.90 -3.10 -33.58
CA PHE A 637 -43.19 -3.89 -32.37
C PHE A 637 -43.66 -5.32 -32.67
N CYS A 638 -44.28 -5.54 -33.83
CA CYS A 638 -44.83 -6.86 -34.20
C CYS A 638 -43.76 -7.90 -34.59
N ARG A 639 -42.57 -7.51 -35.05
CA ARG A 639 -41.51 -8.50 -35.39
C ARG A 639 -40.78 -9.07 -34.18
N MET A 640 -40.82 -8.38 -33.03
CA MET A 640 -40.17 -8.86 -31.81
C MET A 640 -41.05 -9.84 -31.02
N LEU A 641 -42.37 -9.78 -31.20
CA LEU A 641 -43.34 -10.63 -30.49
C LEU A 641 -43.58 -12.01 -31.15
N GLU A 642 -43.29 -12.18 -32.44
CA GLU A 642 -43.47 -13.48 -33.13
C GLU A 642 -42.36 -14.49 -32.83
N CYS A 643 -41.17 -14.07 -32.38
CA CYS A 643 -40.10 -14.99 -31.96
C CYS A 643 -40.09 -15.32 -30.45
N TRP A 644 -40.96 -14.71 -29.64
CA TRP A 644 -40.86 -14.80 -28.17
C TRP A 644 -42.08 -15.42 -27.47
N CYS A 645 -43.05 -15.99 -28.19
CA CYS A 645 -44.33 -16.42 -27.58
C CYS A 645 -44.77 -17.89 -27.72
N GLU A 646 -43.94 -18.83 -28.18
CA GLU A 646 -44.36 -20.26 -28.23
C GLU A 646 -43.75 -21.19 -27.16
N ASP A 647 -42.60 -20.87 -26.54
CA ASP A 647 -42.00 -21.78 -25.53
C ASP A 647 -42.35 -21.44 -24.07
N TYR A 648 -42.73 -20.20 -23.75
CA TYR A 648 -42.92 -19.79 -22.35
C TYR A 648 -44.32 -20.07 -21.76
N ARG A 649 -45.30 -20.51 -22.57
CA ARG A 649 -46.66 -20.81 -22.08
C ARG A 649 -46.86 -22.24 -21.56
N LYS A 650 -45.88 -23.14 -21.70
CA LYS A 650 -45.99 -24.53 -21.20
C LYS A 650 -45.23 -24.83 -19.90
N THR A 651 -44.49 -23.87 -19.33
CA THR A 651 -43.65 -24.15 -18.15
C THR A 651 -43.70 -23.05 -17.08
N LEU A 652 -44.88 -22.46 -16.82
CA LEU A 652 -45.12 -21.63 -15.65
C LEU A 652 -46.09 -22.33 -14.68
N ILE A 653 -45.61 -23.44 -14.12
CA ILE A 653 -46.08 -23.84 -12.78
C ILE A 653 -45.49 -22.80 -11.83
N HIS A 654 -46.36 -22.02 -11.17
CA HIS A 654 -46.00 -21.14 -10.05
C HIS A 654 -45.22 -21.94 -8.98
N TYR A 655 -43.90 -21.94 -9.02
CA TYR A 655 -43.08 -22.36 -7.89
C TYR A 655 -43.02 -21.18 -6.92
N ARG A 656 -43.97 -21.13 -5.97
CA ARG A 656 -43.73 -20.39 -4.71
C ARG A 656 -42.62 -21.14 -3.97
N ILE A 657 -41.37 -20.72 -4.15
CA ILE A 657 -40.26 -21.17 -3.31
C ILE A 657 -40.59 -20.70 -1.90
N ARG A 658 -40.94 -21.65 -1.03
CA ARG A 658 -41.35 -21.39 0.34
C ARG A 658 -40.09 -21.45 1.20
N ILE A 659 -39.54 -20.29 1.55
CA ILE A 659 -38.27 -20.17 2.29
C ILE A 659 -38.46 -20.62 3.74
N MET A 660 -37.68 -21.65 4.11
CA MET A 660 -37.36 -22.11 5.47
C MET A 660 -36.77 -21.05 6.40
N GLU A 661 -37.44 -20.53 7.42
CA GLU A 661 -36.74 -19.77 8.48
C GLU A 661 -36.03 -20.76 9.43
N ILE A 662 -34.70 -20.74 9.45
CA ILE A 662 -33.88 -21.67 10.24
C ILE A 662 -33.25 -20.93 11.43
N ALA A 663 -33.42 -21.47 12.63
CA ALA A 663 -32.64 -21.11 13.80
C ALA A 663 -31.70 -22.27 14.20
N VAL A 664 -30.57 -21.94 14.83
CA VAL A 664 -29.61 -22.94 15.33
C VAL A 664 -29.46 -22.79 16.83
N VAL A 665 -29.43 -23.90 17.57
CA VAL A 665 -29.21 -23.94 19.02
C VAL A 665 -27.95 -24.76 19.32
N LEU A 666 -26.96 -24.14 19.95
CA LEU A 666 -25.69 -24.76 20.33
C LEU A 666 -25.66 -25.01 21.83
N HIS A 667 -25.93 -26.26 22.22
CA HIS A 667 -26.12 -26.65 23.61
C HIS A 667 -24.86 -27.25 24.24
N ASN A 668 -24.23 -26.50 25.15
CA ASN A 668 -23.01 -26.89 25.87
C ASN A 668 -21.85 -27.30 24.94
N ILE A 669 -21.70 -26.65 23.79
CA ILE A 669 -20.53 -26.82 22.92
C ILE A 669 -19.33 -26.18 23.61
N ARG A 670 -18.25 -26.89 23.87
CA ARG A 670 -17.12 -26.31 24.62
C ARG A 670 -16.09 -25.63 23.72
N SER A 671 -15.92 -26.13 22.50
CA SER A 671 -14.93 -25.63 21.56
C SER A 671 -15.38 -24.33 20.90
N VAL A 672 -14.58 -23.30 21.14
CA VAL A 672 -14.67 -21.98 20.50
C VAL A 672 -14.60 -22.11 18.99
N TYR A 673 -13.66 -22.92 18.50
CA TYR A 673 -13.46 -23.16 17.07
C TYR A 673 -14.68 -23.81 16.43
N ASN A 674 -15.33 -24.77 17.11
CA ASN A 674 -16.55 -25.39 16.59
C ASN A 674 -17.70 -24.38 16.54
N VAL A 675 -17.89 -23.57 17.60
CA VAL A 675 -18.93 -22.53 17.63
C VAL A 675 -18.68 -21.51 16.51
N ALA A 676 -17.47 -20.97 16.40
CA ALA A 676 -17.12 -20.01 15.35
C ALA A 676 -17.28 -20.59 13.93
N SER A 677 -16.95 -21.87 13.73
CA SER A 677 -17.18 -22.56 12.44
C SER A 677 -18.68 -22.68 12.11
N VAL A 678 -19.52 -22.90 13.12
CA VAL A 678 -20.99 -22.91 12.95
C VAL A 678 -21.52 -21.51 12.65
N PHE A 679 -20.98 -20.44 13.26
CA PHE A 679 -21.33 -19.07 12.90
C PHE A 679 -21.06 -18.79 11.43
N ARG A 680 -19.86 -19.13 10.95
CA ARG A 680 -19.50 -18.98 9.54
C ARG A 680 -20.40 -19.78 8.60
N THR A 681 -20.74 -21.01 8.98
CA THR A 681 -21.69 -21.86 8.22
C THR A 681 -23.10 -21.26 8.19
N ALA A 682 -23.54 -20.73 9.34
CA ALA A 682 -24.87 -20.16 9.52
C ALA A 682 -25.04 -18.87 8.71
N ASP A 683 -23.99 -18.04 8.65
CA ASP A 683 -23.92 -16.83 7.82
C ASP A 683 -24.09 -17.19 6.33
N GLY A 684 -23.29 -18.12 5.82
CA GLY A 684 -23.37 -18.57 4.43
C GLY A 684 -24.68 -19.28 4.06
N ALA A 685 -25.37 -19.90 5.03
CA ALA A 685 -26.61 -20.63 4.80
C ALA A 685 -27.89 -19.83 5.10
N GLY A 686 -27.79 -18.54 5.45
CA GLY A 686 -28.93 -17.68 5.74
C GLY A 686 -29.71 -18.08 7.00
N VAL A 687 -29.04 -18.59 8.03
CA VAL A 687 -29.65 -18.90 9.33
C VAL A 687 -30.09 -17.60 10.00
N ALA A 688 -31.36 -17.53 10.40
CA ALA A 688 -31.95 -16.32 10.96
C ALA A 688 -31.39 -15.96 12.34
N LYS A 689 -31.07 -16.97 13.17
CA LYS A 689 -30.56 -16.73 14.53
C LYS A 689 -29.83 -17.92 15.14
N ILE A 690 -28.76 -17.67 15.90
CA ILE A 690 -28.04 -18.65 16.71
C ILE A 690 -28.30 -18.44 18.21
N TYR A 691 -28.70 -19.50 18.91
CA TYR A 691 -28.87 -19.52 20.35
C TYR A 691 -27.74 -20.29 21.02
N LEU A 692 -26.93 -19.61 21.83
CA LEU A 692 -25.84 -20.22 22.60
C LEU A 692 -26.35 -20.61 23.98
N VAL A 693 -26.21 -21.87 24.37
CA VAL A 693 -26.83 -22.37 25.59
C VAL A 693 -25.81 -23.00 26.54
N GLY A 694 -25.83 -22.55 27.80
CA GLY A 694 -25.04 -23.11 28.89
C GLY A 694 -23.56 -22.70 28.78
N VAL A 695 -22.65 -23.67 28.77
CA VAL A 695 -21.19 -23.39 28.72
C VAL A 695 -20.69 -22.96 27.34
N THR A 696 -21.59 -22.87 26.35
CA THR A 696 -21.23 -22.51 24.98
C THR A 696 -20.54 -21.14 24.92
N PRO A 697 -19.32 -21.04 24.36
CA PRO A 697 -18.58 -19.79 24.30
C PRO A 697 -19.30 -18.75 23.42
N SER A 698 -19.38 -17.51 23.90
CA SER A 698 -19.86 -16.37 23.11
C SER A 698 -18.76 -15.77 22.22
N PRO A 699 -19.13 -15.03 21.16
CA PRO A 699 -18.21 -14.21 20.38
C PRO A 699 -17.58 -13.04 21.16
N LEU A 700 -18.23 -12.62 22.24
CA LEU A 700 -17.70 -11.60 23.15
C LEU A 700 -16.96 -12.25 24.32
N ASP A 701 -15.86 -11.63 24.73
CA ASP A 701 -15.14 -11.94 25.96
C ASP A 701 -15.86 -11.36 27.20
N ARG A 702 -15.26 -11.55 28.38
CA ARG A 702 -15.82 -11.06 29.66
C ARG A 702 -15.92 -9.54 29.76
N PHE A 703 -15.27 -8.80 28.86
CA PHE A 703 -15.23 -7.34 28.81
C PHE A 703 -16.12 -6.77 27.68
N GLY A 704 -16.89 -7.63 27.00
CA GLY A 704 -17.75 -7.21 25.89
C GLY A 704 -16.99 -6.93 24.60
N LYS A 705 -15.71 -7.31 24.48
CA LYS A 705 -14.93 -7.19 23.25
C LYS A 705 -15.00 -8.47 22.44
N PHE A 706 -14.95 -8.36 21.12
CA PHE A 706 -14.83 -9.54 20.26
C PHE A 706 -13.51 -10.26 20.54
N ARG A 707 -13.61 -11.55 20.82
CA ARG A 707 -12.44 -12.40 21.11
C ARG A 707 -11.71 -12.78 19.82
N VAL A 708 -10.39 -12.68 19.85
CA VAL A 708 -9.53 -12.86 18.66
C VAL A 708 -9.60 -14.28 18.10
N ASP A 709 -9.61 -15.28 18.97
CA ASP A 709 -9.64 -16.70 18.60
C ASP A 709 -10.97 -17.15 17.96
N PHE A 710 -12.09 -16.49 18.29
CA PHE A 710 -13.38 -16.70 17.63
C PHE A 710 -13.42 -15.96 16.29
N ALA A 711 -13.04 -14.68 16.27
CA ALA A 711 -13.07 -13.84 15.07
C ALA A 711 -12.20 -14.42 13.94
N LYS A 712 -11.03 -14.99 14.27
CA LYS A 712 -10.14 -15.66 13.31
C LYS A 712 -10.82 -16.80 12.53
N VAL A 713 -11.84 -17.43 13.11
CA VAL A 713 -12.51 -18.61 12.53
C VAL A 713 -13.87 -18.24 11.94
N ALA A 714 -14.60 -17.36 12.61
CA ALA A 714 -15.91 -16.88 12.18
C ALA A 714 -15.81 -15.88 11.00
N LEU A 715 -14.65 -15.21 10.84
CA LEU A 715 -14.36 -14.28 9.74
C LEU A 715 -15.42 -13.19 9.56
N GLY A 716 -15.90 -12.61 10.66
CA GLY A 716 -16.90 -11.54 10.64
C GLY A 716 -18.34 -12.02 10.82
N ALA A 717 -18.61 -13.34 10.71
CA ALA A 717 -19.95 -13.90 10.90
C ALA A 717 -20.55 -13.61 12.28
N GLU A 718 -19.71 -13.35 13.30
CA GLU A 718 -20.15 -12.95 14.64
C GLU A 718 -20.78 -11.55 14.72
N LYS A 719 -20.59 -10.74 13.66
CA LYS A 719 -21.16 -9.40 13.52
C LYS A 719 -22.42 -9.40 12.65
N THR A 720 -22.57 -10.37 11.75
CA THR A 720 -23.68 -10.44 10.77
C THR A 720 -24.81 -11.35 11.23
N VAL A 721 -24.49 -12.52 11.79
CA VAL A 721 -25.51 -13.49 12.24
C VAL A 721 -26.06 -13.06 13.59
N GLU A 722 -27.37 -12.86 13.70
CA GLU A 722 -27.99 -12.59 14.99
C GLU A 722 -27.74 -13.74 15.97
N TRP A 723 -27.32 -13.43 17.20
CA TRP A 723 -27.13 -14.44 18.23
C TRP A 723 -27.51 -13.94 19.62
N GLU A 724 -27.79 -14.89 20.52
CA GLU A 724 -28.12 -14.59 21.92
C GLU A 724 -27.69 -15.74 22.83
N HIS A 725 -27.16 -15.42 24.02
CA HIS A 725 -26.69 -16.40 24.99
C HIS A 725 -27.71 -16.63 26.12
N PHE A 726 -27.93 -17.89 26.47
CA PHE A 726 -28.85 -18.32 27.52
C PHE A 726 -28.19 -19.29 28.49
N LYS A 727 -28.44 -19.12 29.79
CA LYS A 727 -27.91 -20.01 30.83
C LYS A 727 -28.40 -21.46 30.72
N ASN A 728 -29.61 -21.69 30.20
CA ASN A 728 -30.18 -23.04 30.09
C ASN A 728 -31.15 -23.17 28.91
N PHE A 729 -31.31 -24.40 28.41
CA PHE A 729 -32.18 -24.70 27.28
C PHE A 729 -33.66 -24.39 27.54
N GLY A 730 -34.10 -24.41 28.80
CA GLY A 730 -35.50 -24.14 29.15
C GLY A 730 -35.95 -22.74 28.72
N ALA A 731 -35.06 -21.75 28.80
CA ALA A 731 -35.35 -20.39 28.35
C ALA A 731 -35.46 -20.30 26.82
N VAL A 732 -34.52 -20.90 26.09
CA VAL A 732 -34.54 -20.97 24.61
C VAL A 732 -35.75 -21.75 24.12
N TYR A 733 -36.06 -22.89 24.73
CA TYR A 733 -37.24 -23.69 24.42
C TYR A 733 -38.53 -22.86 24.56
N LYS A 734 -38.69 -22.13 25.68
CA LYS A 734 -39.83 -21.24 25.86
C LYS A 734 -39.83 -20.15 24.77
N LYS A 735 -38.70 -19.54 24.43
CA LYS A 735 -38.60 -18.48 23.42
C LYS A 735 -39.00 -18.98 22.02
N LEU A 736 -38.42 -20.09 21.58
CA LEU A 736 -38.72 -20.74 20.29
C LEU A 736 -40.19 -21.18 20.17
N ARG A 737 -40.84 -21.49 21.30
CA ARG A 737 -42.27 -21.82 21.36
C ARG A 737 -43.19 -20.61 21.52
N LYS A 738 -42.76 -19.55 22.22
CA LYS A 738 -43.56 -18.37 22.62
C LYS A 738 -43.64 -17.30 21.53
N SER A 739 -42.86 -17.40 20.45
CA SER A 739 -43.07 -16.62 19.22
C SER A 739 -44.42 -16.90 18.52
N ALA A 740 -45.32 -17.67 19.15
CA ALA A 740 -46.76 -17.62 18.98
C ALA A 740 -47.44 -17.84 20.36
N GLY A 741 -48.52 -17.12 20.65
CA GLY A 741 -49.26 -17.28 21.89
C GLY A 741 -49.94 -18.65 22.03
N GLY A 742 -49.74 -19.33 23.17
CA GLY A 742 -50.57 -20.46 23.61
C GLY A 742 -49.91 -21.85 23.60
N ARG A 743 -50.35 -22.71 24.54
CA ARG A 743 -49.79 -24.04 24.87
C ARG A 743 -50.19 -25.20 23.92
N THR A 744 -50.59 -24.94 22.67
CA THR A 744 -51.01 -26.01 21.72
C THR A 744 -50.37 -25.90 20.33
N PRO A 745 -50.04 -27.04 19.69
CA PRO A 745 -49.21 -27.10 18.49
C PRO A 745 -50.01 -26.86 17.19
N ALA A 746 -50.48 -25.64 16.93
CA ALA A 746 -51.11 -25.31 15.64
C ALA A 746 -50.82 -23.90 15.09
N GLY A 747 -50.02 -23.06 15.75
CA GLY A 747 -49.71 -21.70 15.28
C GLY A 747 -48.23 -21.34 15.40
N GLY A 748 -47.59 -20.99 14.27
CA GLY A 748 -46.46 -20.06 14.14
C GLY A 748 -45.08 -20.34 14.78
N GLY A 749 -44.97 -21.17 15.82
CA GLY A 749 -43.71 -21.40 16.53
C GLY A 749 -42.73 -22.35 15.84
N TYR A 750 -41.45 -22.22 16.16
CA TYR A 750 -40.38 -23.07 15.62
C TYR A 750 -40.62 -24.55 15.95
N GLU A 751 -40.43 -25.40 14.95
CA GLU A 751 -40.29 -26.85 15.14
C GLU A 751 -38.86 -27.16 15.55
N ILE A 752 -38.66 -27.80 16.71
CA ILE A 752 -37.35 -28.01 17.32
C ILE A 752 -36.85 -29.41 16.96
N LEU A 753 -35.78 -29.49 16.19
CA LEU A 753 -35.22 -30.72 15.63
C LEU A 753 -33.84 -30.97 16.23
N ALA A 754 -33.69 -32.03 17.00
CA ALA A 754 -32.39 -32.45 17.53
C ALA A 754 -31.58 -33.17 16.47
N VAL A 755 -30.30 -32.81 16.32
CA VAL A 755 -29.36 -33.55 15.47
C VAL A 755 -28.49 -34.42 16.38
N GLU A 756 -28.83 -35.70 16.49
CA GLU A 756 -28.21 -36.63 17.44
C GLU A 756 -28.30 -38.09 16.96
N GLN A 757 -27.30 -38.91 17.32
CA GLN A 757 -27.33 -40.36 17.16
C GLN A 757 -28.14 -40.98 18.32
N ASP A 758 -29.43 -41.24 18.11
CA ASP A 758 -30.35 -41.85 19.09
C ASP A 758 -31.15 -42.97 18.42
N LYS A 759 -31.55 -44.01 19.15
CA LYS A 759 -32.37 -45.11 18.58
C LYS A 759 -33.73 -44.64 18.03
N ARG A 760 -34.20 -43.47 18.46
CA ARG A 760 -35.43 -42.79 18.01
C ARG A 760 -35.19 -41.88 16.81
N SER A 761 -33.95 -41.72 16.36
CA SER A 761 -33.60 -40.82 15.27
C SER A 761 -34.18 -41.32 13.94
N ILE A 762 -34.30 -40.41 12.99
CA ILE A 762 -34.49 -40.73 11.58
C ILE A 762 -33.39 -40.06 10.75
N PRO A 763 -32.93 -40.64 9.64
CA PRO A 763 -31.98 -39.97 8.77
C PRO A 763 -32.47 -38.57 8.36
N TYR A 764 -31.64 -37.54 8.52
CA TYR A 764 -32.04 -36.14 8.29
C TYR A 764 -32.68 -35.94 6.90
N TYR A 765 -32.16 -36.66 5.90
CA TYR A 765 -32.65 -36.58 4.53
C TYR A 765 -34.00 -37.28 4.28
N LYS A 766 -34.51 -38.08 5.22
CA LYS A 766 -35.85 -38.68 5.14
C LYS A 766 -36.93 -37.82 5.78
N TYR A 767 -36.55 -36.77 6.51
CA TYR A 767 -37.48 -35.93 7.25
C TYR A 767 -38.52 -35.24 6.36
N ARG A 768 -38.13 -34.77 5.17
CA ARG A 768 -39.03 -34.12 4.21
C ARG A 768 -39.58 -35.00 3.09
N SER A 769 -38.98 -36.17 2.82
CA SER A 769 -39.45 -37.08 1.76
C SER A 769 -40.80 -37.76 2.07
N LEU A 770 -41.35 -37.55 3.27
CA LEU A 770 -42.65 -38.07 3.69
C LEU A 770 -43.84 -37.15 3.31
N SER A 771 -43.60 -36.07 2.57
CA SER A 771 -44.62 -35.04 2.24
C SER A 771 -44.80 -34.73 0.75
N TYR A 772 -44.08 -35.40 -0.16
CA TYR A 772 -44.24 -35.23 -1.60
C TYR A 772 -44.78 -36.52 -2.26
N PRO A 773 -45.83 -36.45 -3.10
CA PRO A 773 -46.19 -37.58 -3.95
C PRO A 773 -45.07 -37.81 -4.97
N ASN A 774 -44.54 -39.03 -5.05
CA ASN A 774 -43.45 -39.42 -5.94
C ASN A 774 -43.65 -38.92 -7.38
N ASP A 775 -42.60 -38.30 -7.91
CA ASP A 775 -42.43 -37.97 -9.32
C ASP A 775 -42.36 -39.24 -10.19
N ARG A 776 -42.90 -39.10 -11.40
CA ARG A 776 -43.18 -40.12 -12.38
C ARG A 776 -41.91 -40.59 -13.08
N ARG A 777 -41.14 -41.49 -12.46
CA ARG A 777 -40.11 -42.26 -13.18
C ARG A 777 -39.78 -43.57 -12.46
N ASP A 778 -40.81 -44.41 -12.27
CA ASP A 778 -40.59 -45.83 -12.01
C ASP A 778 -41.78 -46.67 -12.52
N LYS A 779 -41.78 -46.94 -13.83
CA LYS A 779 -42.68 -47.92 -14.45
C LYS A 779 -42.12 -49.32 -14.22
N ARG A 780 -42.30 -49.87 -13.02
CA ARG A 780 -42.38 -51.31 -12.66
C ARG A 780 -42.07 -51.44 -11.17
N VAL A 781 -43.06 -51.16 -10.31
CA VAL A 781 -43.34 -51.79 -9.00
C VAL A 781 -44.32 -50.86 -8.28
N ASN A 782 -45.62 -51.07 -8.50
CA ASN A 782 -46.68 -50.99 -7.48
C ASN A 782 -48.06 -50.98 -8.13
N LYS A 783 -48.53 -52.16 -8.54
CA LYS A 783 -49.96 -52.41 -8.86
C LYS A 783 -50.79 -52.66 -7.58
N LYS A 784 -50.26 -52.39 -6.39
CA LYS A 784 -50.89 -52.85 -5.13
C LYS A 784 -50.66 -51.91 -3.94
N LEU A 785 -50.95 -50.63 -4.09
CA LEU A 785 -51.17 -49.72 -2.94
C LEU A 785 -52.10 -48.56 -3.36
N LYS A 786 -53.35 -48.91 -3.69
CA LYS A 786 -54.49 -47.99 -3.57
C LYS A 786 -55.11 -48.23 -2.19
N LYS A 787 -55.38 -47.15 -1.45
CA LYS A 787 -55.91 -47.05 -0.07
C LYS A 787 -54.86 -46.92 1.04
N ILE A 788 -54.18 -45.77 1.10
CA ILE A 788 -54.04 -45.01 2.36
C ILE A 788 -54.14 -43.53 1.99
N THR A 789 -55.21 -42.87 2.42
CA THR A 789 -55.38 -41.41 2.32
C THR A 789 -54.46 -40.76 3.34
N LEU A 790 -53.21 -40.47 2.96
CA LEU A 790 -52.33 -39.62 3.77
C LEU A 790 -52.66 -38.16 3.43
N ALA A 791 -53.43 -37.51 4.30
CA ALA A 791 -53.59 -36.06 4.25
C ALA A 791 -52.20 -35.39 4.28
N PRO A 792 -51.92 -34.38 3.44
CA PRO A 792 -50.63 -33.70 3.45
C PRO A 792 -50.44 -33.04 4.82
N ARG A 793 -49.49 -33.54 5.61
CA ARG A 793 -49.09 -32.88 6.87
C ARG A 793 -48.51 -31.51 6.50
N ARG A 794 -49.15 -30.43 6.98
CA ARG A 794 -48.58 -29.08 6.96
C ARG A 794 -47.26 -29.08 7.73
N THR A 795 -46.13 -29.14 7.05
CA THR A 795 -44.82 -28.84 7.66
C THR A 795 -44.78 -27.35 7.97
N ARG A 796 -44.29 -26.97 9.17
CA ARG A 796 -44.24 -25.58 9.62
C ARG A 796 -43.12 -24.83 8.89
N ASP A 797 -43.32 -23.53 8.65
CA ASP A 797 -42.39 -22.64 7.91
C ASP A 797 -41.14 -22.22 8.71
N LYS A 798 -40.95 -22.73 9.94
CA LYS A 798 -39.83 -22.36 10.82
C LYS A 798 -39.29 -23.60 11.55
N CYS A 799 -37.99 -23.82 11.51
CA CYS A 799 -37.35 -24.92 12.26
C CYS A 799 -36.10 -24.46 13.03
N ALA A 800 -35.88 -25.07 14.20
CA ALA A 800 -34.75 -24.82 15.05
C ALA A 800 -33.92 -26.11 15.19
N LEU A 801 -32.71 -26.10 14.63
CA LEU A 801 -31.78 -27.24 14.68
C LEU A 801 -30.95 -27.15 15.97
N ILE A 802 -31.02 -28.17 16.84
CA ILE A 802 -30.24 -28.21 18.09
C ILE A 802 -29.12 -29.24 18.02
N PHE A 803 -27.93 -28.82 18.44
CA PHE A 803 -26.69 -29.60 18.48
C PHE A 803 -26.13 -29.64 19.91
N GLY A 804 -25.56 -30.78 20.29
CA GLY A 804 -25.08 -31.05 21.65
C GLY A 804 -23.57 -31.07 21.81
N GLU A 805 -23.13 -31.23 23.06
CA GLU A 805 -21.73 -31.25 23.48
C GLU A 805 -20.90 -32.29 22.71
N GLU A 806 -19.66 -31.96 22.36
CA GLU A 806 -18.79 -32.79 21.52
C GLU A 806 -18.58 -34.22 22.05
N THR A 807 -18.56 -34.39 23.38
CA THR A 807 -18.27 -35.68 24.02
C THR A 807 -19.52 -36.47 24.43
N ARG A 808 -20.62 -35.79 24.75
CA ARG A 808 -21.80 -36.41 25.39
C ARG A 808 -23.10 -36.20 24.61
N GLY A 809 -23.06 -35.38 23.56
CA GLY A 809 -24.24 -35.05 22.77
C GLY A 809 -25.29 -34.28 23.57
N LEU A 810 -26.54 -34.41 23.15
CA LEU A 810 -27.69 -33.80 23.84
C LEU A 810 -28.17 -34.67 25.01
N PRO A 811 -28.38 -34.09 26.20
CA PRO A 811 -28.90 -34.87 27.32
C PRO A 811 -30.36 -35.28 27.07
N LYS A 812 -30.78 -36.41 27.66
CA LYS A 812 -32.15 -36.93 27.54
C LYS A 812 -33.23 -35.87 27.83
N SER A 813 -33.01 -35.01 28.82
CA SER A 813 -33.91 -33.92 29.20
C SER A 813 -34.11 -32.84 28.13
N VAL A 814 -33.18 -32.72 27.17
CA VAL A 814 -33.27 -31.85 25.99
C VAL A 814 -33.90 -32.60 24.83
N LEU A 815 -33.48 -33.85 24.58
CA LEU A 815 -34.06 -34.70 23.53
C LEU A 815 -35.57 -34.91 23.71
N ASP A 816 -36.02 -35.13 24.95
CA ASP A 816 -37.44 -35.32 25.28
C ASP A 816 -38.29 -34.05 25.08
N LYS A 817 -37.66 -32.88 24.89
CA LYS A 817 -38.33 -31.61 24.57
C LYS A 817 -38.34 -31.30 23.06
N CYS A 818 -37.57 -32.02 22.25
CA CYS A 818 -37.47 -31.81 20.81
C CYS A 818 -38.64 -32.51 20.10
N ASP A 819 -39.11 -31.93 18.99
CA ASP A 819 -40.21 -32.49 18.19
C ASP A 819 -39.78 -33.76 17.46
N LYS A 820 -38.53 -33.78 16.98
CA LYS A 820 -37.91 -34.90 16.28
C LYS A 820 -36.42 -34.97 16.57
N ILE A 821 -35.87 -36.17 16.39
CA ILE A 821 -34.44 -36.44 16.43
C ILE A 821 -34.02 -36.90 15.04
N LEU A 822 -33.01 -36.24 14.49
CA LEU A 822 -32.44 -36.44 13.17
C LEU A 822 -31.02 -36.97 13.32
N GLU A 823 -30.66 -37.98 12.53
CA GLU A 823 -29.29 -38.47 12.46
C GLU A 823 -28.66 -38.23 11.09
N ILE A 824 -27.33 -38.16 11.08
CA ILE A 824 -26.52 -38.29 9.88
C ILE A 824 -26.07 -39.76 9.81
N PRO A 825 -26.51 -40.54 8.81
CA PRO A 825 -26.15 -41.97 8.76
C PRO A 825 -24.64 -42.18 8.61
N MET A 826 -24.04 -42.86 9.59
CA MET A 826 -22.61 -43.13 9.64
C MET A 826 -22.26 -44.41 8.88
N ARG A 827 -21.53 -44.30 7.76
CA ARG A 827 -21.10 -45.45 6.93
C ARG A 827 -19.63 -45.86 7.12
N GLY A 828 -18.83 -45.06 7.83
CA GLY A 828 -17.38 -45.25 7.98
C GLY A 828 -16.95 -46.17 9.13
N LYS A 829 -15.87 -46.95 8.92
CA LYS A 829 -15.14 -47.69 9.97
C LYS A 829 -13.97 -46.83 10.47
N MET A 830 -13.67 -46.83 11.77
CA MET A 830 -12.57 -46.04 12.34
C MET A 830 -11.23 -46.74 12.06
N VAL A 831 -10.28 -46.04 11.42
CA VAL A 831 -8.87 -46.48 11.35
C VAL A 831 -8.09 -45.59 12.31
N ARG A 832 -7.47 -46.17 13.35
CA ARG A 832 -6.51 -45.42 14.18
C ARG A 832 -5.22 -45.27 13.38
N GLN A 833 -4.75 -44.04 13.17
CA GLN A 833 -3.35 -43.82 12.80
C GLN A 833 -2.48 -44.15 14.02
N ALA A 834 -1.54 -45.08 13.84
CA ALA A 834 -0.62 -45.53 14.88
C ALA A 834 0.50 -44.51 15.07
N HIS A 835 0.51 -43.81 16.22
CA HIS A 835 1.67 -43.08 16.74
C HIS A 835 1.87 -43.33 18.24
N HIS A 836 1.69 -44.57 18.69
CA HIS A 836 2.24 -45.03 19.98
C HIS A 836 2.28 -46.57 20.04
N PRO A 837 3.43 -47.21 20.36
CA PRO A 837 3.47 -48.64 20.61
C PRO A 837 3.07 -48.88 22.06
N ARG A 838 1.92 -49.52 22.28
CA ARG A 838 1.70 -50.56 23.31
C ARG A 838 0.24 -51.05 23.31
N ASN A 839 0.17 -52.37 23.25
CA ASN A 839 -0.92 -53.27 23.64
C ASN A 839 -2.04 -53.57 22.63
N GLU A 840 -2.14 -54.87 22.42
CA GLU A 840 -2.92 -55.65 21.46
C GLU A 840 -4.41 -55.74 21.82
N LYS A 841 -5.17 -56.21 20.82
CA LYS A 841 -6.64 -56.43 20.73
C LYS A 841 -7.44 -55.18 20.35
N GLY A 842 -7.20 -54.72 19.12
CA GLY A 842 -8.03 -53.72 18.45
C GLY A 842 -9.42 -54.25 18.11
N LEU A 843 -10.38 -54.03 18.99
CA LEU A 843 -11.80 -54.11 18.68
C LEU A 843 -12.11 -52.97 17.68
N LEU A 844 -12.41 -53.30 16.42
CA LEU A 844 -12.86 -52.34 15.41
C LEU A 844 -14.15 -51.66 15.86
N ARG A 845 -14.07 -50.45 16.44
CA ARG A 845 -15.25 -49.61 16.69
C ARG A 845 -15.60 -48.81 15.43
N ARG A 846 -16.89 -48.74 15.10
CA ARG A 846 -17.40 -47.84 14.04
C ARG A 846 -17.19 -46.39 14.47
N LYS A 847 -17.10 -45.44 13.53
CA LYS A 847 -17.04 -44.02 13.88
C LYS A 847 -18.41 -43.62 14.45
N GLU A 848 -18.47 -43.38 15.75
CA GLU A 848 -19.74 -43.21 16.49
C GLU A 848 -20.39 -41.82 16.27
N SER A 849 -19.61 -40.79 15.88
CA SER A 849 -20.11 -39.43 15.64
C SER A 849 -19.21 -38.60 14.69
N LEU A 850 -19.74 -37.47 14.21
CA LEU A 850 -18.99 -36.44 13.47
C LEU A 850 -18.56 -35.31 14.42
N ASN A 851 -17.58 -34.51 13.99
CA ASN A 851 -17.35 -33.21 14.62
C ASN A 851 -18.65 -32.39 14.54
N VAL A 852 -19.02 -31.72 15.64
CA VAL A 852 -20.29 -31.01 15.76
C VAL A 852 -20.47 -29.86 14.76
N SER A 853 -19.41 -29.15 14.38
CA SER A 853 -19.49 -28.10 13.35
C SER A 853 -19.71 -28.69 11.96
N VAL A 854 -19.12 -29.84 11.67
CA VAL A 854 -19.34 -30.59 10.43
C VAL A 854 -20.76 -31.15 10.36
N ALA A 855 -21.27 -31.71 11.46
CA ALA A 855 -22.65 -32.17 11.55
C ALA A 855 -23.63 -31.01 11.37
N ALA A 856 -23.33 -29.85 11.96
CA ALA A 856 -24.10 -28.63 11.77
C ALA A 856 -24.09 -28.17 10.32
N GLY A 857 -22.93 -28.12 9.66
CA GLY A 857 -22.82 -27.82 8.23
C GLY A 857 -23.71 -28.69 7.37
N ILE A 858 -23.59 -30.01 7.49
CA ILE A 858 -24.37 -30.96 6.68
C ILE A 858 -25.87 -30.72 6.84
N VAL A 859 -26.36 -30.58 8.08
CA VAL A 859 -27.80 -30.47 8.32
C VAL A 859 -28.33 -29.07 8.04
N ILE A 860 -27.58 -28.01 8.34
CA ILE A 860 -27.98 -26.63 8.03
C ILE A 860 -28.13 -26.48 6.51
N PHE A 861 -27.13 -26.87 5.72
CA PHE A 861 -27.20 -26.81 4.25
C PHE A 861 -28.32 -27.71 3.70
N ALA A 862 -28.51 -28.90 4.26
CA ALA A 862 -29.60 -29.77 3.83
C ALA A 862 -31.00 -29.18 4.06
N PHE A 863 -31.17 -28.33 5.08
CA PHE A 863 -32.45 -27.66 5.37
C PHE A 863 -32.61 -26.33 4.64
N ALA A 864 -31.51 -25.62 4.39
CA ALA A 864 -31.49 -24.37 3.64
C ALA A 864 -31.70 -24.59 2.13
N TYR A 865 -31.13 -25.65 1.54
CA TYR A 865 -31.06 -25.82 0.08
C TYR A 865 -31.89 -26.99 -0.50
N ARG A 866 -32.61 -27.76 0.31
CA ARG A 866 -33.59 -28.73 -0.21
C ARG A 866 -34.90 -28.03 -0.60
N CYS A 867 -34.96 -27.58 -1.85
CA CYS A 867 -36.20 -27.35 -2.59
C CYS A 867 -36.69 -28.65 -3.23
#